data_AF-A0A497ST75-F1
#
_entry.id   AF-A0A497ST75-F1
#
_cell.length_a   1.000
_cell.length_b   1.000
_cell.length_c   1.000
_cell.angle_alpha   90.00
_cell.angle_beta   90.00
_cell.angle_gamma   90.00
#
_symmetry.space_group_name_H-M   'P 1'
#
loop_
_entity.id
_entity.type
_entity.pdbx_description
1 polymer ?
#
loop_
_entity_poly.entity_id
_entity_poly.type
_entity_poly.pdbx_seq_one_letter_code
_entity_poly.pdbx_strand_id
1 'polypeptide(L)'
;MSSLKKISKSGLLLSLIIIALFIPLVFGVYSQPNREFSVAPDSIYLNWTNDYRYNVTITMNSSNNYTAVLEFVNATTGIRGNYSQSDTSLYSSGSYPVCLPDDENYDNPLRIINQTGYAEQITIPLSNGTSYNYSIIHYAVCPPGKYWGHLTVRNYTNTNENANIEVRIDVPIDTTNEFSMQTYSGLFKGIMPVRSEEYHSFYFNTSLVPNSTSITVKLENLDNDIDLYLFDGSGNLLARSDEYTGDESLSYKYLPENQMFEIRLYGNFSGAGDTYTGKLYFFNINVTNSSQRVDSLDFGTLGIGSTSQRNMTLENVGNISYSNVVESNEIYLVRYFSDSSPQNFTFMVPSFITGIKAILNYSGASDYTLKLYNTTSEIVSSSSKRNIANVSGVETREWVYTSSVSEGLWRVEVLNNTNQTGPYTVEMRYYVNSSEWLTSTYSTMTFNISGQNGSSRNVSISITVPNQSIPGTYGGYLRYTASSGAYLDIPLSFNVTGPSLVVNNTFQSTSVRVSKNAGFNLTLQNLDFIVNNTGNQDMVLDVISDSGNLTLSSHYMPISVSCPTNIPIGSSATLDIDVVIDTSKTENTLGIYRGWVYLQDNQSYPYQSFNITVEVNLTNLLIVTGTGVETDDGDNIIENTSETENVTVKFVAQYLNGDWINNSLEAENVSIWFYEPNGSYRYPASGYLTVYNKTGGTGQGDIWFTPNGPYVPNITFDPRNIPGGRYNAKITVTHHNNSVVYTGTGTYSSLLVNKPGLNLTLVSPNYITLNEEGASSGTTAYLNVSVVNYGSERASGVLKLEDNWDYVTIISYTDNASGACGGAIGGTDYFNIQIDGNATEHCLFTWKITSDGGNISSDKLKTDFRVYSVAPNFRNITGITIRVHNTDSGSSDSNENDNNNQQQQNQQQTPEETTETSQQIDSMEITEYPSSIEITQGFGGTFDFVVKNTGTTDLYDILFAVSGLNSTWYTIDPESINLIPNKSRTFIVTITVPMYARIEEKVLTFRAYNDYASDEVSVPFRVTPSGDERNRIKERFNILLQNMTTLEEIYSAAQESGKNLTNVTSDMELLRELLDEIQEAITEEDYFTAYRKLQTAEALMDSVARDLGLIQEEEEMGLFGNPWFWIGVVLAAATVGVLIYMLLPPKERYQPRRRFQYRLPGYENKWSAIRMRILKFFRNLKKRLKGEEIHRYDYTRRRRWTPPPREG
;
A
#
# COMPACT_ATOMS: atom_id res chain seq x y z
N MET A 1 35.36 52.80 -52.66
CA MET A 1 33.89 52.98 -52.79
C MET A 1 33.23 51.96 -51.86
N SER A 2 32.19 52.25 -51.07
CA SER A 2 31.48 53.51 -50.82
C SER A 2 30.57 53.41 -49.59
N SER A 3 30.49 54.49 -48.79
CA SER A 3 29.38 54.95 -47.91
C SER A 3 28.65 53.94 -47.00
N LEU A 4 28.67 54.02 -45.66
CA LEU A 4 28.16 55.06 -44.72
C LEU A 4 26.64 55.35 -44.73
N LYS A 5 26.12 55.53 -43.49
CA LYS A 5 24.74 55.86 -43.03
C LYS A 5 23.80 54.64 -42.88
N LYS A 6 22.99 54.50 -41.81
CA LYS A 6 22.59 55.48 -40.78
C LYS A 6 22.27 54.82 -39.42
N ILE A 7 22.69 55.47 -38.32
CA ILE A 7 22.35 55.13 -36.92
C ILE A 7 21.05 55.85 -36.51
N SER A 8 20.16 55.18 -35.77
CA SER A 8 19.57 55.67 -34.49
C SER A 8 18.24 54.97 -34.12
N LYS A 9 18.24 54.16 -33.05
CA LYS A 9 17.06 53.96 -32.15
C LYS A 9 17.39 53.24 -30.84
N SER A 10 18.53 52.56 -30.74
CA SER A 10 18.94 51.78 -29.55
C SER A 10 19.41 52.61 -28.34
N GLY A 11 19.60 53.93 -28.49
CA GLY A 11 20.20 54.77 -27.44
C GLY A 11 19.29 55.08 -26.25
N LEU A 12 17.96 55.12 -26.44
CA LEU A 12 17.02 55.56 -25.39
C LEU A 12 16.66 54.45 -24.39
N LEU A 13 16.61 53.19 -24.86
CA LEU A 13 16.33 52.06 -23.98
C LEU A 13 17.55 51.75 -23.08
N LEU A 14 18.75 51.86 -23.65
CA LEU A 14 20.00 51.68 -22.92
C LEU A 14 20.19 52.78 -21.85
N SER A 15 19.82 54.04 -22.14
CA SER A 15 19.90 55.11 -21.13
C SER A 15 18.90 54.93 -19.98
N LEU A 16 17.71 54.39 -20.22
CA LEU A 16 16.74 54.12 -19.15
C LEU A 16 17.17 52.96 -18.25
N ILE A 17 17.76 51.91 -18.82
CA ILE A 17 18.34 50.79 -18.06
C ILE A 17 19.57 51.25 -17.26
N ILE A 18 20.43 52.10 -17.84
CA ILE A 18 21.61 52.65 -17.13
C ILE A 18 21.20 53.63 -16.01
N ILE A 19 20.14 54.42 -16.17
CA ILE A 19 19.64 55.30 -15.10
C ILE A 19 18.99 54.50 -13.96
N ALA A 20 18.36 53.36 -14.25
CA ALA A 20 17.83 52.44 -13.24
C ALA A 20 18.93 51.65 -12.50
N LEU A 21 20.08 51.40 -13.15
CA LEU A 21 21.21 50.63 -12.58
C LEU A 21 22.17 51.43 -11.68
N PHE A 22 22.05 52.76 -11.60
CA PHE A 22 23.01 53.63 -10.89
C PHE A 22 22.42 54.52 -9.79
N ILE A 23 21.15 54.33 -9.42
CA ILE A 23 20.61 54.86 -8.17
C ILE A 23 20.25 53.67 -7.28
N PRO A 24 21.15 53.22 -6.38
CA PRO A 24 20.69 52.46 -5.23
C PRO A 24 19.70 53.35 -4.48
N LEU A 25 18.42 53.00 -4.55
CA LEU A 25 17.42 53.50 -3.62
C LEU A 25 17.81 52.95 -2.26
N VAL A 26 18.64 53.69 -1.53
CA VAL A 26 18.96 53.40 -0.14
C VAL A 26 17.68 53.68 0.65
N PHE A 27 16.86 52.64 0.81
CA PHE A 27 15.67 52.70 1.63
C PHE A 27 16.11 53.03 3.06
N GLY A 28 15.57 54.12 3.58
CA GLY A 28 15.84 54.59 4.92
C GLY A 28 14.56 54.62 5.73
N VAL A 29 14.61 54.13 6.97
CA VAL A 29 13.51 54.21 7.91
C VAL A 29 13.40 55.64 8.39
N TYR A 30 12.27 56.29 8.07
CA TYR A 30 11.91 57.57 8.69
C TYR A 30 11.44 57.34 10.11
N SER A 31 11.92 58.15 11.03
CA SER A 31 11.45 58.12 12.41
C SER A 31 9.94 58.39 12.48
N GLN A 32 9.26 57.81 13.47
CA GLN A 32 7.83 57.98 13.71
C GLN A 32 7.60 58.58 15.09
N PRO A 33 6.55 59.38 15.30
CA PRO A 33 5.49 59.73 14.32
C PRO A 33 5.79 60.94 13.41
N ASN A 34 6.75 61.80 13.73
CA ASN A 34 6.90 63.12 13.09
C ASN A 34 7.86 63.14 11.88
N ARG A 35 8.64 62.08 11.65
CA ARG A 35 9.69 62.00 10.60
C ARG A 35 10.79 63.04 10.80
N GLU A 36 11.25 63.18 12.04
CA GLU A 36 12.28 64.14 12.41
C GLU A 36 13.65 63.82 11.80
N PHE A 37 13.94 62.53 11.61
CA PHE A 37 15.15 62.03 10.96
C PHE A 37 14.84 60.79 10.11
N SER A 38 15.82 60.36 9.33
CA SER A 38 15.82 59.07 8.65
C SER A 38 17.13 58.34 8.91
N VAL A 39 17.06 57.01 8.93
CA VAL A 39 18.20 56.13 9.16
C VAL A 39 18.33 55.16 7.99
N ALA A 40 19.52 55.04 7.44
CA ALA A 40 19.80 54.31 6.20
C ALA A 40 21.04 53.41 6.35
N PRO A 41 20.99 52.12 5.95
CA PRO A 41 19.84 51.41 5.39
C PRO A 41 18.73 51.14 6.42
N ASP A 42 17.65 50.51 5.97
CA ASP A 42 16.54 50.00 6.77
C ASP A 42 16.80 48.63 7.43
N SER A 43 17.79 47.91 6.93
CA SER A 43 18.22 46.60 7.44
C SER A 43 19.75 46.50 7.48
N ILE A 44 20.27 45.85 8.52
CA ILE A 44 21.69 45.62 8.78
C ILE A 44 21.91 44.12 8.89
N TYR A 45 22.92 43.62 8.18
CA TYR A 45 23.35 42.23 8.25
C TYR A 45 24.82 42.21 8.69
N LEU A 46 25.14 41.54 9.80
CA LEU A 46 26.48 41.45 10.38
C LEU A 46 26.97 40.00 10.32
N ASN A 47 28.03 39.76 9.55
CA ASN A 47 28.61 38.42 9.38
C ASN A 47 30.10 38.50 8.98
N TRP A 48 30.70 37.36 8.68
CA TRP A 48 32.10 37.25 8.23
C TRP A 48 32.40 38.00 6.92
N THR A 49 31.41 38.39 6.11
CA THR A 49 31.65 39.11 4.83
C THR A 49 31.92 40.60 5.02
N ASN A 50 31.65 41.14 6.23
CA ASN A 50 31.84 42.55 6.55
C ASN A 50 32.55 42.79 7.89
N ASP A 51 33.33 41.82 8.37
CA ASP A 51 34.02 41.86 9.67
C ASP A 51 33.06 42.21 10.83
N TYR A 52 31.82 41.72 10.77
CA TYR A 52 30.74 42.02 11.70
C TYR A 52 30.43 43.51 11.85
N ARG A 53 30.73 44.32 10.83
CA ARG A 53 30.65 45.78 10.86
C ARG A 53 29.78 46.34 9.72
N TYR A 54 28.92 47.30 10.04
CA TYR A 54 28.09 47.97 9.05
C TYR A 54 28.01 49.48 9.28
N ASN A 55 27.92 50.27 8.20
CA ASN A 55 27.80 51.73 8.27
C ASN A 55 26.34 52.17 8.16
N VAL A 56 25.85 52.88 9.17
CA VAL A 56 24.53 53.50 9.20
C VAL A 56 24.65 55.01 9.08
N THR A 57 23.91 55.56 8.13
CA THR A 57 23.78 57.01 7.88
C THR A 57 22.51 57.51 8.55
N ILE A 58 22.63 58.44 9.49
CA ILE A 58 21.47 59.13 10.08
C ILE A 58 21.39 60.53 9.48
N THR A 59 20.23 60.92 8.96
CA THR A 59 20.01 62.23 8.33
C THR A 59 18.86 62.97 9.01
N MET A 60 19.12 64.18 9.50
CA MET A 60 18.06 65.05 10.02
C MET A 60 17.21 65.61 8.89
N ASN A 61 15.89 65.55 9.05
CA ASN A 61 14.95 66.02 8.04
C ASN A 61 15.01 67.55 7.89
N SER A 62 15.39 68.00 6.69
CA SER A 62 15.56 69.41 6.28
C SER A 62 14.41 70.38 6.64
N SER A 63 13.21 69.86 6.93
CA SER A 63 12.06 70.67 7.37
C SER A 63 12.09 71.11 8.85
N ASN A 64 13.06 70.66 9.65
CA ASN A 64 13.08 70.88 11.10
C ASN A 64 13.95 72.06 11.51
N ASN A 65 13.34 73.10 12.09
CA ASN A 65 14.07 74.32 12.51
C ASN A 65 14.87 74.17 13.82
N TYR A 66 15.32 72.98 14.19
CA TYR A 66 16.06 72.73 15.42
C TYR A 66 17.14 71.63 15.24
N THR A 67 18.15 71.67 16.10
CA THR A 67 19.16 70.61 16.26
C THR A 67 18.59 69.53 17.18
N ALA A 68 18.50 68.29 16.71
CA ALA A 68 18.13 67.16 17.56
C ALA A 68 19.40 66.56 18.19
N VAL A 69 19.26 66.03 19.40
CA VAL A 69 20.25 65.08 19.95
C VAL A 69 19.66 63.70 19.73
N LEU A 70 20.23 62.91 18.83
CA LEU A 70 19.81 61.53 18.60
C LEU A 70 20.63 60.57 19.47
N GLU A 71 20.06 59.44 19.83
CA GLU A 71 20.76 58.37 20.55
C GLU A 71 20.48 57.00 19.94
N PHE A 72 21.44 56.10 20.04
CA PHE A 72 21.22 54.66 19.84
C PHE A 72 20.78 54.04 21.17
N VAL A 73 19.60 53.44 21.21
CA VAL A 73 19.06 52.79 22.42
C VAL A 73 19.41 51.31 22.39
N ASN A 74 20.64 50.99 22.79
CA ASN A 74 21.22 49.64 22.68
C ASN A 74 20.62 48.63 23.67
N ALA A 75 20.17 49.11 24.84
CA ALA A 75 19.56 48.30 25.90
C ALA A 75 18.06 47.97 25.65
N THR A 76 17.54 48.22 24.44
CA THR A 76 16.17 47.88 24.02
C THR A 76 16.14 47.49 22.55
N THR A 77 17.17 46.78 22.08
CA THR A 77 17.28 46.35 20.68
C THR A 77 16.50 45.07 20.38
N GLY A 78 16.10 44.30 21.38
CA GLY A 78 15.38 43.04 21.17
C GLY A 78 16.19 41.98 20.43
N ILE A 79 17.52 42.09 20.33
CA ILE A 79 18.36 41.17 19.55
C ILE A 79 18.48 39.85 20.29
N ARG A 80 17.75 38.84 19.80
CA ARG A 80 17.59 37.51 20.40
C ARG A 80 18.07 36.42 19.44
N GLY A 81 18.43 35.26 19.98
CA GLY A 81 18.72 34.06 19.19
C GLY A 81 17.46 33.55 18.49
N ASN A 82 17.59 33.10 17.25
CA ASN A 82 16.43 32.73 16.43
C ASN A 82 15.91 31.30 16.70
N TYR A 83 16.72 30.41 17.29
CA TYR A 83 16.43 28.97 17.34
C TYR A 83 16.29 28.45 18.77
N SER A 84 17.29 28.70 19.61
CA SER A 84 17.23 28.53 21.07
C SER A 84 18.44 29.14 21.77
N GLN A 85 19.21 30.03 21.12
CA GLN A 85 20.45 30.58 21.68
C GLN A 85 20.23 31.59 22.81
N SER A 86 19.01 31.65 23.35
CA SER A 86 18.61 32.31 24.61
C SER A 86 18.30 31.32 25.74
N ASP A 87 18.30 30.00 25.48
CA ASP A 87 17.92 28.97 26.43
C ASP A 87 19.12 28.53 27.28
N THR A 88 19.06 28.84 28.58
CA THR A 88 20.12 28.55 29.55
C THR A 88 20.22 27.08 29.94
N SER A 89 19.24 26.24 29.57
CA SER A 89 19.32 24.78 29.72
C SER A 89 20.21 24.14 28.64
N LEU A 90 20.32 24.78 27.47
CA LEU A 90 21.12 24.30 26.34
C LEU A 90 22.54 24.89 26.34
N TYR A 91 22.68 26.16 26.71
CA TYR A 91 23.97 26.85 26.80
C TYR A 91 24.10 27.52 28.18
N SER A 92 25.17 27.24 28.93
CA SER A 92 25.31 27.79 30.29
C SER A 92 25.54 29.31 30.28
N SER A 93 24.72 30.07 31.00
CA SER A 93 24.80 31.55 31.07
C SER A 93 26.18 32.07 31.49
N GLY A 94 26.87 31.34 32.38
CA GLY A 94 28.26 31.63 32.78
C GLY A 94 29.31 31.59 31.65
N SER A 95 29.02 30.96 30.51
CA SER A 95 29.91 30.92 29.34
C SER A 95 29.69 32.09 28.37
N TYR A 96 28.46 32.60 28.29
CA TYR A 96 28.06 33.64 27.34
C TYR A 96 27.26 34.78 28.01
N PRO A 97 27.75 35.40 29.10
CA PRO A 97 26.96 36.33 29.93
C PRO A 97 26.47 37.60 29.20
N VAL A 98 26.96 37.84 27.98
CA VAL A 98 26.61 38.98 27.13
C VAL A 98 25.49 38.64 26.12
N CYS A 99 25.26 37.35 25.85
CA CYS A 99 24.21 36.87 24.93
C CYS A 99 23.18 35.96 25.64
N LEU A 100 23.48 35.52 26.87
CA LEU A 100 22.67 34.70 27.78
C LEU A 100 22.62 35.26 29.22
N PRO A 101 22.28 36.54 29.44
CA PRO A 101 21.98 37.03 30.79
C PRO A 101 20.73 36.34 31.37
N ASP A 102 20.71 36.11 32.69
CA ASP A 102 19.64 35.36 33.40
C ASP A 102 18.26 36.10 33.48
N ASP A 103 18.01 37.07 32.61
CA ASP A 103 16.82 37.93 32.57
C ASP A 103 16.32 38.08 31.12
N GLU A 104 15.05 37.76 30.87
CA GLU A 104 14.39 37.77 29.54
C GLU A 104 14.37 39.16 28.84
N ASN A 105 14.92 40.20 29.47
CA ASN A 105 14.89 41.60 29.03
C ASN A 105 16.24 42.16 28.54
N TYR A 106 17.33 41.38 28.52
CA TYR A 106 18.63 41.86 28.04
C TYR A 106 18.98 41.34 26.64
N ASP A 107 19.44 42.24 25.79
CA ASP A 107 19.73 42.00 24.37
C ASP A 107 21.22 41.75 24.12
N ASN A 108 21.56 41.08 23.01
CA ASN A 108 22.93 41.02 22.49
C ASN A 108 23.41 42.45 22.12
N PRO A 109 24.35 43.05 22.88
CA PRO A 109 24.68 44.46 22.75
C PRO A 109 25.59 44.72 21.55
N LEU A 110 25.05 45.46 20.58
CA LEU A 110 25.86 46.05 19.52
C LEU A 110 26.76 47.14 20.11
N ARG A 111 27.92 47.39 19.48
CA ARG A 111 28.77 48.53 19.83
C ARG A 111 28.78 49.53 18.68
N ILE A 112 28.69 50.81 19.02
CA ILE A 112 28.85 51.88 18.03
C ILE A 112 30.29 52.39 18.10
N ILE A 113 30.95 52.40 16.94
CA ILE A 113 32.30 52.93 16.79
C ILE A 113 32.20 54.42 16.45
N ASN A 114 32.85 55.26 17.25
CA ASN A 114 33.03 56.68 16.96
C ASN A 114 34.53 57.04 16.91
N GLN A 115 34.83 58.33 16.71
CA GLN A 115 36.21 58.83 16.64
C GLN A 115 37.03 58.67 17.94
N THR A 116 36.37 58.34 19.06
CA THR A 116 36.98 58.17 20.40
C THR A 116 37.02 56.73 20.91
N GLY A 117 36.38 55.77 20.22
CA GLY A 117 36.38 54.35 20.59
C GLY A 117 35.03 53.66 20.40
N TYR A 118 34.84 52.56 21.13
CA TYR A 118 33.57 51.83 21.22
C TYR A 118 32.69 52.42 22.33
N ALA A 119 31.40 52.59 22.07
CA ALA A 119 30.41 52.97 23.07
C ALA A 119 29.12 52.15 22.91
N GLU A 120 28.47 51.89 24.04
CA GLU A 120 27.17 51.19 24.11
C GLU A 120 25.99 52.15 23.91
N GLN A 121 26.19 53.45 24.16
CA GLN A 121 25.21 54.51 23.88
C GLN A 121 26.00 55.75 23.43
N ILE A 122 25.55 56.41 22.37
CA ILE A 122 26.13 57.66 21.87
C ILE A 122 25.01 58.67 21.67
N THR A 123 25.16 59.86 22.22
CA THR A 123 24.31 61.02 21.92
C THR A 123 24.93 61.88 20.82
N ILE A 124 24.11 62.30 19.87
CA ILE A 124 24.52 62.79 18.55
C ILE A 124 23.81 64.11 18.27
N PRO A 125 24.45 65.28 18.45
CA PRO A 125 23.88 66.55 18.04
C PRO A 125 23.93 66.68 16.51
N LEU A 126 22.79 66.49 15.83
CA LEU A 126 22.64 66.69 14.39
C LEU A 126 21.86 67.98 14.10
N SER A 127 22.48 68.85 13.30
CA SER A 127 21.85 70.08 12.81
C SER A 127 20.90 69.77 11.64
N ASN A 128 19.93 70.66 11.41
CA ASN A 128 18.96 70.49 10.33
C ASN A 128 19.63 70.20 8.96
N GLY A 129 19.14 69.19 8.24
CA GLY A 129 19.64 68.80 6.91
C GLY A 129 21.05 68.20 6.90
N THR A 130 21.66 67.92 8.06
CA THR A 130 22.95 67.23 8.15
C THR A 130 22.78 65.71 8.22
N SER A 131 23.74 64.99 7.65
CA SER A 131 23.87 63.54 7.74
C SER A 131 25.17 63.17 8.47
N TYR A 132 25.16 62.08 9.23
CA TYR A 132 26.35 61.55 9.88
C TYR A 132 26.38 60.01 9.79
N ASN A 133 27.57 59.45 9.58
CA ASN A 133 27.78 58.02 9.42
C ASN A 133 28.38 57.42 10.69
N TYR A 134 27.79 56.34 11.18
CA TYR A 134 28.26 55.55 12.31
C TYR A 134 28.56 54.13 11.87
N SER A 135 29.65 53.54 12.34
CA SER A 135 29.88 52.10 12.17
C SER A 135 29.35 51.37 13.39
N ILE A 136 28.47 50.41 13.16
CA ILE A 136 27.98 49.45 14.15
C ILE A 136 28.84 48.20 14.04
N ILE A 137 29.15 47.56 15.16
CA ILE A 137 29.88 46.29 15.20
C ILE A 137 29.24 45.33 16.21
N HIS A 138 29.15 44.04 15.86
CA HIS A 138 28.88 42.98 16.83
C HIS A 138 30.22 42.56 17.48
N TYR A 139 30.27 42.59 18.81
CA TYR A 139 31.50 42.38 19.60
C TYR A 139 31.32 41.32 20.71
N ALA A 140 30.15 40.69 20.79
CA ALA A 140 29.86 39.69 21.82
C ALA A 140 30.30 38.29 21.38
N VAL A 141 30.81 37.50 22.32
CA VAL A 141 31.00 36.07 22.13
C VAL A 141 29.66 35.40 22.46
N CYS A 142 29.03 34.82 21.45
CA CYS A 142 27.72 34.18 21.55
C CYS A 142 27.77 32.73 21.04
N PRO A 143 26.79 31.89 21.44
CA PRO A 143 26.54 30.60 20.77
C PRO A 143 26.37 30.72 19.24
N PRO A 144 26.65 29.67 18.47
CA PRO A 144 26.46 29.67 17.02
C PRO A 144 25.01 29.79 16.54
N GLY A 145 24.84 30.32 15.33
CA GLY A 145 23.59 30.44 14.58
C GLY A 145 23.14 31.89 14.38
N LYS A 146 21.85 32.08 14.09
CA LYS A 146 21.27 33.38 13.75
C LYS A 146 20.71 34.13 14.95
N TYR A 147 20.93 35.43 14.97
CA TYR A 147 20.30 36.39 15.87
C TYR A 147 19.56 37.46 15.07
N TRP A 148 18.41 37.92 15.57
CA TRP A 148 17.61 38.96 14.92
C TRP A 148 17.01 39.92 15.95
N GLY A 149 16.75 41.15 15.54
CA GLY A 149 16.12 42.18 16.35
C GLY A 149 16.13 43.53 15.64
N HIS A 150 16.11 44.62 16.42
CA HIS A 150 16.07 45.98 15.88
C HIS A 150 17.02 46.96 16.57
N LEU A 151 17.83 47.69 15.81
CA LEU A 151 18.55 48.83 16.38
C LEU A 151 17.64 50.06 16.40
N THR A 152 17.28 50.50 17.61
CA THR A 152 16.47 51.71 17.82
C THR A 152 17.34 52.95 17.84
N VAL A 153 17.13 53.87 16.89
CA VAL A 153 17.63 55.24 16.95
C VAL A 153 16.49 56.13 17.44
N ARG A 154 16.72 56.97 18.46
CA ARG A 154 15.70 57.80 19.12
C ARG A 154 16.14 59.25 19.20
N ASN A 155 15.22 60.21 19.14
CA ASN A 155 15.52 61.58 19.56
C ASN A 155 15.55 61.65 21.09
N TYR A 156 16.74 61.88 21.68
CA TYR A 156 16.95 62.02 23.13
C TYR A 156 16.07 63.11 23.75
N THR A 157 15.76 64.17 22.98
CA THR A 157 14.91 65.29 23.44
C THR A 157 13.42 65.10 23.16
N ASN A 158 13.05 64.17 22.26
CA ASN A 158 11.68 63.77 21.98
C ASN A 158 11.63 62.24 21.89
N THR A 159 11.57 61.58 23.05
CA THR A 159 11.71 60.11 23.14
C THR A 159 10.58 59.31 22.48
N ASN A 160 9.48 59.96 22.09
CA ASN A 160 8.43 59.36 21.28
C ASN A 160 8.79 59.28 19.79
N GLU A 161 9.86 59.96 19.37
CA GLU A 161 10.37 59.94 18.00
C GLU A 161 11.52 58.92 17.87
N ASN A 162 11.26 57.80 17.19
CA ASN A 162 12.26 56.76 16.96
C ASN A 162 12.17 56.15 15.56
N ALA A 163 13.28 55.55 15.11
CA ALA A 163 13.39 54.74 13.91
C ALA A 163 14.05 53.41 14.29
N ASN A 164 13.42 52.31 13.89
CA ASN A 164 13.92 50.96 14.15
C ASN A 164 14.52 50.40 12.85
N ILE A 165 15.79 50.03 12.88
CA ILE A 165 16.50 49.36 11.79
C ILE A 165 16.45 47.85 12.08
N GLU A 166 16.13 47.00 11.11
CA GLU A 166 16.27 45.55 11.32
C GLU A 166 17.75 45.17 11.45
N VAL A 167 18.10 44.29 12.39
CA VAL A 167 19.45 43.74 12.55
C VAL A 167 19.38 42.22 12.47
N ARG A 168 20.25 41.64 11.65
CA ARG A 168 20.52 40.20 11.59
C ARG A 168 22.01 39.95 11.82
N ILE A 169 22.34 38.97 12.65
CA ILE A 169 23.73 38.60 12.97
C ILE A 169 23.89 37.09 12.82
N ASP A 170 24.82 36.65 11.98
CA ASP A 170 25.10 35.23 11.78
C ASP A 170 26.43 34.88 12.48
N VAL A 171 26.35 34.20 13.61
CA VAL A 171 27.51 33.81 14.44
C VAL A 171 27.95 32.39 14.05
N PRO A 172 29.16 32.19 13.53
CA PRO A 172 29.66 30.86 13.18
C PRO A 172 30.07 30.07 14.43
N ILE A 173 30.24 28.77 14.23
CA ILE A 173 31.04 27.89 15.08
C ILE A 173 32.50 28.32 14.93
N ASP A 174 33.15 28.74 16.01
CA ASP A 174 34.54 29.21 16.04
C ASP A 174 35.20 28.89 17.38
N THR A 175 36.53 28.93 17.40
CA THR A 175 37.44 28.79 18.56
C THR A 175 37.13 29.73 19.73
N THR A 176 36.35 30.78 19.50
CA THR A 176 35.90 31.73 20.53
C THR A 176 34.61 31.29 21.23
N ASN A 177 33.83 30.35 20.67
CA ASN A 177 32.60 29.84 21.25
C ASN A 177 32.61 28.29 21.41
N GLU A 178 31.90 27.57 20.55
CA GLU A 178 31.61 26.14 20.66
C GLU A 178 32.58 25.24 19.87
N PHE A 179 33.67 25.76 19.31
CA PHE A 179 34.71 24.94 18.68
C PHE A 179 35.86 24.60 19.64
N SER A 180 36.02 23.32 19.94
CA SER A 180 37.10 22.81 20.79
C SER A 180 38.33 22.43 19.96
N MET A 181 39.43 23.17 20.13
CA MET A 181 40.75 22.81 19.56
C MET A 181 41.38 21.55 20.18
N GLN A 182 40.81 20.99 21.25
CA GLN A 182 41.31 19.75 21.87
C GLN A 182 40.70 18.50 21.23
N THR A 183 39.42 18.57 20.88
CA THR A 183 38.66 17.46 20.24
C THR A 183 38.46 17.69 18.75
N TYR A 184 38.82 18.87 18.23
CA TYR A 184 38.61 19.34 16.86
C TYR A 184 37.15 19.19 16.40
N SER A 185 36.24 19.50 17.32
CA SER A 185 34.80 19.38 17.15
C SER A 185 34.10 20.68 17.51
N GLY A 186 33.16 21.09 16.68
CA GLY A 186 32.21 22.16 16.96
C GLY A 186 30.89 21.61 17.51
N LEU A 187 30.24 22.37 18.38
CA LEU A 187 28.91 22.07 18.91
C LEU A 187 27.89 23.13 18.45
N PHE A 188 26.66 22.70 18.18
CA PHE A 188 25.52 23.59 17.99
C PHE A 188 24.25 22.91 18.52
N LYS A 189 23.29 23.70 18.99
CA LYS A 189 22.04 23.21 19.60
C LYS A 189 20.88 24.11 19.22
N GLY A 190 19.68 23.54 19.20
CA GLY A 190 18.44 24.26 18.93
C GLY A 190 17.21 23.49 19.39
N ILE A 191 16.06 24.15 19.35
CA ILE A 191 14.74 23.53 19.52
C ILE A 191 13.97 23.75 18.22
N MET A 192 13.76 22.69 17.44
CA MET A 192 12.97 22.75 16.21
C MET A 192 11.48 22.84 16.60
N PRO A 193 10.75 23.91 16.23
CA PRO A 193 9.37 24.08 16.63
C PRO A 193 8.42 23.15 15.87
N VAL A 194 7.27 22.88 16.47
CA VAL A 194 6.17 22.12 15.85
C VAL A 194 5.77 22.78 14.53
N ARG A 195 5.78 22.01 13.43
CA ARG A 195 5.49 22.50 12.07
C ARG A 195 6.34 23.71 11.67
N SER A 196 7.66 23.62 11.79
CA SER A 196 8.54 24.73 11.40
C SER A 196 8.35 25.12 9.93
N GLU A 197 8.01 26.39 9.69
CA GLU A 197 7.99 26.99 8.35
C GLU A 197 9.39 27.49 7.93
N GLU A 198 10.35 27.56 8.87
CA GLU A 198 11.72 28.02 8.65
C GLU A 198 12.76 26.92 8.93
N TYR A 199 13.92 27.01 8.27
CA TYR A 199 15.08 26.16 8.54
C TYR A 199 16.05 26.82 9.53
N HIS A 200 16.79 26.00 10.27
CA HIS A 200 17.79 26.48 11.22
C HIS A 200 19.19 26.47 10.59
N SER A 201 19.85 27.62 10.51
CA SER A 201 21.18 27.79 9.88
C SER A 201 22.30 27.90 10.91
N PHE A 202 23.35 27.12 10.73
CA PHE A 202 24.62 27.26 11.44
C PHE A 202 25.76 27.39 10.43
N TYR A 203 26.80 28.14 10.77
CA TYR A 203 27.89 28.48 9.86
C TYR A 203 29.23 28.05 10.43
N PHE A 204 30.18 27.66 9.58
CA PHE A 204 31.56 27.38 9.98
C PHE A 204 32.53 27.68 8.83
N ASN A 205 33.80 27.88 9.16
CA ASN A 205 34.88 28.06 8.18
C ASN A 205 35.82 26.85 8.19
N THR A 206 36.34 26.45 7.02
CA THR A 206 37.39 25.41 6.94
C THR A 206 38.74 25.87 7.48
N SER A 207 38.95 27.18 7.68
CA SER A 207 40.13 27.75 8.33
C SER A 207 40.34 27.32 9.79
N LEU A 208 39.29 26.81 10.46
CA LEU A 208 39.36 26.28 11.83
C LEU A 208 40.33 25.09 11.94
N VAL A 209 40.40 24.27 10.88
CA VAL A 209 41.29 23.11 10.79
C VAL A 209 41.97 23.12 9.41
N PRO A 210 43.19 23.69 9.32
CA PRO A 210 44.00 23.68 8.11
C PRO A 210 44.19 22.26 7.55
N ASN A 211 44.26 22.14 6.23
CA ASN A 211 44.37 20.88 5.51
C ASN A 211 43.22 19.88 5.80
N SER A 212 42.02 20.34 6.18
CA SER A 212 40.86 19.47 6.37
C SER A 212 40.43 18.84 5.04
N THR A 213 40.22 17.52 5.06
CA THR A 213 39.94 16.69 3.89
C THR A 213 38.51 16.18 3.85
N SER A 214 37.80 16.13 4.99
CA SER A 214 36.34 16.06 5.05
C SER A 214 35.82 16.71 6.33
N ILE A 215 34.52 16.98 6.36
CA ILE A 215 33.75 17.18 7.58
C ILE A 215 32.73 16.06 7.74
N THR A 216 32.39 15.78 8.99
CA THR A 216 31.16 15.07 9.36
C THR A 216 30.29 16.03 10.16
N VAL A 217 29.00 16.11 9.83
CA VAL A 217 27.99 16.72 10.70
C VAL A 217 27.10 15.60 11.21
N LYS A 218 26.81 15.59 12.51
CA LYS A 218 25.92 14.62 13.14
C LYS A 218 24.94 15.33 14.07
N LEU A 219 23.65 15.03 13.95
CA LEU A 219 22.63 15.30 14.96
C LEU A 219 22.48 14.05 15.85
N GLU A 220 22.31 14.25 17.14
CA GLU A 220 22.17 13.19 18.13
C GLU A 220 20.99 13.44 19.08
N ASN A 221 20.35 12.35 19.51
CA ASN A 221 19.22 12.33 20.45
C ASN A 221 17.96 13.03 19.89
N LEU A 222 17.55 12.66 18.69
CA LEU A 222 16.33 13.18 18.08
C LEU A 222 15.11 12.32 18.46
N ASP A 223 14.05 12.95 18.97
CA ASP A 223 12.75 12.29 19.18
C ASP A 223 11.90 12.31 17.89
N ASN A 224 12.20 13.22 16.95
CA ASN A 224 11.50 13.42 15.68
C ASN A 224 12.48 13.50 14.51
N ASP A 225 11.94 13.42 13.30
CA ASP A 225 12.67 13.57 12.04
C ASP A 225 13.16 15.02 11.85
N ILE A 226 14.48 15.23 11.81
CA ILE A 226 15.12 16.52 11.49
C ILE A 226 16.16 16.32 10.39
N ASP A 227 15.78 16.63 9.16
CA ASP A 227 16.67 16.60 8.01
C ASP A 227 17.86 17.56 8.21
N LEU A 228 19.02 17.13 7.71
CA LEU A 228 20.30 17.81 7.82
C LEU A 228 20.88 18.06 6.41
N TYR A 229 21.16 19.32 6.09
CA TYR A 229 21.68 19.75 4.79
C TYR A 229 22.98 20.55 4.95
N LEU A 230 23.88 20.44 3.99
CA LEU A 230 25.12 21.20 3.91
C LEU A 230 25.19 21.99 2.60
N PHE A 231 25.48 23.29 2.70
CA PHE A 231 25.63 24.20 1.57
C PHE A 231 27.01 24.86 1.57
N ASP A 232 27.48 25.24 0.38
CA ASP A 232 28.61 26.14 0.23
C ASP A 232 28.23 27.61 0.55
N GLY A 233 29.23 28.48 0.69
CA GLY A 233 29.03 29.92 0.87
C GLY A 233 28.39 30.66 -0.31
N SER A 234 28.05 29.99 -1.42
CA SER A 234 27.24 30.51 -2.53
C SER A 234 25.76 30.07 -2.43
N GLY A 235 25.42 29.17 -1.51
CA GLY A 235 24.09 28.59 -1.33
C GLY A 235 23.80 27.35 -2.18
N ASN A 236 24.82 26.69 -2.76
CA ASN A 236 24.65 25.42 -3.47
C ASN A 236 24.64 24.25 -2.48
N LEU A 237 23.72 23.30 -2.64
CA LEU A 237 23.68 22.08 -1.84
C LEU A 237 24.89 21.18 -2.17
N LEU A 238 25.56 20.67 -1.14
CA LEU A 238 26.76 19.82 -1.24
C LEU A 238 26.53 18.39 -0.72
N ALA A 239 25.77 18.26 0.37
CA ALA A 239 25.44 16.99 1.00
C ALA A 239 24.12 17.12 1.77
N ARG A 240 23.43 16.01 2.02
CA ARG A 240 22.23 15.93 2.83
C ARG A 240 22.12 14.58 3.55
N SER A 241 21.33 14.57 4.62
CA SER A 241 20.87 13.41 5.37
C SER A 241 19.40 13.68 5.69
N ASP A 242 18.51 12.90 5.07
CA ASP A 242 17.05 13.03 5.08
C ASP A 242 16.39 11.65 5.35
N GLU A 243 17.08 10.83 6.14
CA GLU A 243 16.83 9.40 6.33
C GLU A 243 16.54 9.10 7.81
N TYR A 244 15.25 8.98 8.15
CA TYR A 244 14.76 8.78 9.52
C TYR A 244 15.39 7.58 10.23
N THR A 245 16.50 7.84 10.95
CA THR A 245 17.31 6.81 11.63
C THR A 245 17.58 7.13 13.11
N GLY A 246 16.91 8.15 13.67
CA GLY A 246 16.98 8.55 15.10
C GLY A 246 18.24 9.33 15.49
N ASP A 247 19.35 9.07 14.81
CA ASP A 247 20.46 10.01 14.59
C ASP A 247 20.42 10.44 13.12
N GLU A 248 20.97 11.61 12.77
CA GLU A 248 21.10 12.08 11.38
C GLU A 248 22.56 12.47 11.12
N SER A 249 23.15 12.08 9.98
CA SER A 249 24.56 12.41 9.70
C SER A 249 24.92 12.46 8.23
N LEU A 250 25.57 13.57 7.83
CA LEU A 250 26.23 13.70 6.54
C LEU A 250 27.75 13.80 6.71
N SER A 251 28.47 13.45 5.64
CA SER A 251 29.88 13.81 5.44
C SER A 251 30.04 14.49 4.10
N TYR A 252 30.92 15.49 4.05
CA TYR A 252 31.35 16.09 2.81
C TYR A 252 32.87 16.17 2.77
N LYS A 253 33.42 15.58 1.72
CA LYS A 253 34.86 15.50 1.47
C LYS A 253 35.35 16.68 0.64
N TYR A 254 36.67 16.84 0.65
CA TYR A 254 37.41 17.68 -0.28
C TYR A 254 37.12 19.17 -0.19
N LEU A 255 37.10 19.61 1.06
CA LEU A 255 36.86 20.97 1.48
C LEU A 255 37.87 21.95 0.87
N PRO A 256 37.42 22.99 0.13
CA PRO A 256 38.24 24.14 -0.19
C PRO A 256 38.70 24.88 1.09
N GLU A 257 39.94 25.36 1.07
CA GLU A 257 40.55 26.10 2.17
C GLU A 257 39.91 27.47 2.39
N ASN A 258 39.76 27.86 3.66
CA ASN A 258 39.26 29.17 4.10
C ASN A 258 37.86 29.55 3.58
N GLN A 259 37.05 28.55 3.22
CA GLN A 259 35.70 28.74 2.71
C GLN A 259 34.66 28.59 3.83
N MET A 260 33.62 29.42 3.78
CA MET A 260 32.46 29.33 4.65
C MET A 260 31.44 28.34 4.10
N PHE A 261 30.79 27.62 5.01
CA PHE A 261 29.74 26.64 4.75
C PHE A 261 28.53 26.94 5.65
N GLU A 262 27.36 26.51 5.20
CA GLU A 262 26.10 26.58 5.95
C GLU A 262 25.56 25.17 6.19
N ILE A 263 25.32 24.83 7.45
CA ILE A 263 24.52 23.69 7.87
C ILE A 263 23.08 24.20 8.00
N ARG A 264 22.13 23.61 7.27
CA ARG A 264 20.69 23.86 7.47
C ARG A 264 20.02 22.64 8.05
N LEU A 265 19.16 22.85 9.04
CA LEU A 265 18.29 21.81 9.60
C LEU A 265 16.84 22.12 9.28
N TYR A 266 16.03 21.09 9.04
CA TYR A 266 14.60 21.24 8.80
C TYR A 266 13.82 20.13 9.48
N GLY A 267 12.69 20.45 10.12
CA GLY A 267 11.81 19.45 10.73
C GLY A 267 10.36 19.92 10.71
N ASN A 268 9.47 19.09 10.16
CA ASN A 268 8.05 19.41 9.98
C ASN A 268 7.14 18.32 10.56
N PHE A 269 7.32 18.07 11.86
CA PHE A 269 6.51 17.13 12.63
C PHE A 269 5.31 17.84 13.28
N SER A 270 4.21 17.08 13.45
CA SER A 270 3.01 17.53 14.15
C SER A 270 2.99 17.24 15.65
N GLY A 271 4.05 16.63 16.17
CA GLY A 271 4.25 16.31 17.59
C GLY A 271 4.63 17.53 18.43
N ALA A 272 5.30 17.30 19.57
CA ALA A 272 5.93 18.38 20.34
C ALA A 272 7.20 18.89 19.63
N GLY A 273 7.68 20.08 20.01
CA GLY A 273 8.97 20.61 19.54
C GLY A 273 10.12 19.67 19.94
N ASP A 274 11.14 19.54 19.08
CA ASP A 274 12.26 18.63 19.32
C ASP A 274 13.56 19.37 19.62
N THR A 275 14.36 18.86 20.55
CA THR A 275 15.61 19.47 21.01
C THR A 275 16.80 18.71 20.45
N TYR A 276 17.52 19.33 19.51
CA TYR A 276 18.65 18.67 18.85
C TYR A 276 20.00 19.15 19.38
N THR A 277 20.96 18.23 19.43
CA THR A 277 22.38 18.55 19.59
C THR A 277 23.13 18.13 18.33
N GLY A 278 23.70 19.10 17.62
CA GLY A 278 24.52 18.91 16.45
C GLY A 278 26.01 19.03 16.75
N LYS A 279 26.81 18.16 16.16
CA LYS A 279 28.27 18.14 16.24
C LYS A 279 28.88 18.24 14.84
N LEU A 280 29.86 19.12 14.70
CA LEU A 280 30.70 19.27 13.52
C LEU A 280 32.06 18.66 13.83
N TYR A 281 32.55 17.75 13.00
CA TYR A 281 33.87 17.15 13.12
C TYR A 281 34.70 17.40 11.87
N PHE A 282 35.99 17.67 12.03
CA PHE A 282 36.94 17.74 10.92
C PHE A 282 37.76 16.45 10.80
N PHE A 283 37.98 16.03 9.56
CA PHE A 283 38.87 14.94 9.19
C PHE A 283 40.04 15.46 8.34
N ASN A 284 41.24 14.92 8.53
CA ASN A 284 42.46 15.31 7.80
C ASN A 284 43.12 14.16 7.02
N ILE A 285 42.49 12.99 6.93
CA ILE A 285 43.01 11.90 6.09
C ILE A 285 42.68 12.19 4.63
N ASN A 286 43.71 12.43 3.83
CA ASN A 286 43.65 12.52 2.38
C ASN A 286 43.80 11.13 1.75
N VAL A 287 43.26 10.96 0.55
CA VAL A 287 43.37 9.71 -0.22
C VAL A 287 44.08 10.03 -1.52
N THR A 288 45.23 9.40 -1.75
CA THR A 288 45.98 9.60 -2.99
C THR A 288 46.31 8.29 -3.70
N ASN A 289 46.51 8.36 -5.01
CA ASN A 289 47.13 7.33 -5.81
C ASN A 289 48.22 8.02 -6.63
N SER A 290 49.47 7.59 -6.45
CA SER A 290 50.62 8.19 -7.15
C SER A 290 50.70 9.72 -6.99
N SER A 291 50.41 10.20 -5.77
CA SER A 291 50.30 11.62 -5.39
C SER A 291 49.15 12.43 -6.01
N GLN A 292 48.29 11.83 -6.82
CA GLN A 292 47.02 12.44 -7.26
C GLN A 292 45.90 12.11 -6.27
N ARG A 293 44.99 13.05 -5.99
CA ARG A 293 43.84 12.80 -5.11
C ARG A 293 42.84 11.84 -5.76
N VAL A 294 42.28 10.93 -4.97
CA VAL A 294 41.35 9.88 -5.44
C VAL A 294 39.92 10.29 -5.09
N ASP A 295 39.24 10.96 -6.02
CA ASP A 295 37.89 11.44 -5.72
C ASP A 295 36.84 10.30 -5.69
N SER A 296 37.07 9.22 -6.46
CA SER A 296 36.34 7.95 -6.43
C SER A 296 37.24 6.79 -6.89
N LEU A 297 36.86 5.55 -6.56
CA LEU A 297 37.53 4.31 -6.99
C LEU A 297 36.75 3.64 -8.12
N ASP A 298 37.12 3.95 -9.36
CA ASP A 298 36.58 3.26 -10.55
C ASP A 298 37.40 2.00 -10.88
N PHE A 299 36.77 0.83 -10.80
CA PHE A 299 37.37 -0.44 -11.21
C PHE A 299 37.17 -0.74 -12.71
N GLY A 300 36.35 0.04 -13.41
CA GLY A 300 36.06 -0.07 -14.84
C GLY A 300 34.97 -1.09 -15.15
N THR A 301 35.09 -1.72 -16.32
CA THR A 301 34.21 -2.84 -16.71
C THR A 301 34.85 -4.17 -16.31
N LEU A 302 34.09 -5.02 -15.63
CA LEU A 302 34.51 -6.31 -15.08
C LEU A 302 33.62 -7.42 -15.61
N GLY A 303 34.22 -8.55 -16.00
CA GLY A 303 33.47 -9.78 -16.25
C GLY A 303 33.06 -10.46 -14.95
N ILE A 304 32.02 -11.28 -14.99
CA ILE A 304 31.66 -12.12 -13.85
C ILE A 304 32.77 -13.16 -13.61
N GLY A 305 33.11 -13.40 -12.33
CA GLY A 305 34.28 -14.18 -11.92
C GLY A 305 35.63 -13.45 -12.04
N SER A 306 35.68 -12.20 -12.54
CA SER A 306 36.93 -11.44 -12.67
C SER A 306 37.31 -10.66 -11.40
N THR A 307 38.62 -10.44 -11.23
CA THR A 307 39.18 -9.64 -10.12
C THR A 307 39.91 -8.41 -10.65
N SER A 308 39.73 -7.26 -9.99
CA SER A 308 40.41 -6.00 -10.30
C SER A 308 40.88 -5.32 -9.02
N GLN A 309 42.12 -4.83 -9.03
CA GLN A 309 42.78 -4.22 -7.87
C GLN A 309 43.05 -2.73 -8.10
N ARG A 310 42.96 -1.94 -7.04
CA ARG A 310 43.38 -0.53 -6.97
C ARG A 310 44.22 -0.32 -5.72
N ASN A 311 45.32 0.40 -5.87
CA ASN A 311 46.19 0.79 -4.75
C ASN A 311 45.98 2.28 -4.46
N MET A 312 45.90 2.63 -3.19
CA MET A 312 45.82 4.01 -2.72
C MET A 312 46.64 4.20 -1.43
N THR A 313 46.90 5.44 -1.09
CA THR A 313 47.61 5.87 0.11
C THR A 313 46.67 6.75 0.92
N LEU A 314 46.31 6.28 2.11
CA LEU A 314 45.67 7.09 3.14
C LEU A 314 46.76 7.88 3.84
N GLU A 315 46.69 9.22 3.83
CA GLU A 315 47.69 10.09 4.44
C GLU A 315 47.03 11.20 5.24
N ASN A 316 47.35 11.27 6.53
CA ASN A 316 46.97 12.39 7.37
C ASN A 316 47.81 13.62 7.04
N VAL A 317 47.20 14.60 6.39
CA VAL A 317 47.85 15.85 5.96
C VAL A 317 47.71 16.98 6.99
N GLY A 318 47.00 16.74 8.10
CA GLY A 318 46.72 17.74 9.14
C GLY A 318 47.49 17.57 10.45
N ASN A 319 47.02 18.29 11.47
CA ASN A 319 47.58 18.35 12.83
C ASN A 319 46.75 17.56 13.86
N ILE A 320 45.68 16.88 13.44
CA ILE A 320 44.85 16.01 14.28
C ILE A 320 45.41 14.59 14.25
N SER A 321 45.51 13.91 15.38
CA SER A 321 45.84 12.46 15.43
C SER A 321 44.55 11.66 15.59
N TYR A 322 44.37 10.62 14.78
CA TYR A 322 43.18 9.75 14.83
C TYR A 322 43.56 8.35 15.28
N SER A 323 43.06 7.92 16.44
CA SER A 323 43.18 6.54 16.92
C SER A 323 42.04 5.65 16.43
N ASN A 324 42.30 4.35 16.31
CA ASN A 324 41.30 3.32 16.02
C ASN A 324 40.43 3.67 14.80
N VAL A 325 41.04 4.11 13.70
CA VAL A 325 40.32 4.31 12.45
C VAL A 325 39.93 2.94 11.91
N VAL A 326 38.63 2.72 11.71
CA VAL A 326 38.04 1.46 11.22
C VAL A 326 37.55 1.67 9.79
N GLU A 327 37.76 0.67 8.93
CA GLU A 327 37.16 0.61 7.59
C GLU A 327 35.83 -0.16 7.66
N SER A 328 34.78 0.41 7.09
CA SER A 328 33.58 -0.33 6.67
C SER A 328 33.33 -0.10 5.19
N ASN A 329 32.50 -0.94 4.56
CA ASN A 329 32.23 -0.86 3.14
C ASN A 329 30.80 -1.29 2.83
N GLU A 330 30.27 -0.79 1.71
CA GLU A 330 28.94 -1.07 1.20
C GLU A 330 29.03 -1.21 -0.32
N ILE A 331 28.33 -2.18 -0.90
CA ILE A 331 28.20 -2.38 -2.34
C ILE A 331 26.73 -2.64 -2.67
N TYR A 332 26.26 -2.05 -3.76
CA TYR A 332 24.93 -2.26 -4.31
C TYR A 332 24.95 -2.16 -5.84
N LEU A 333 24.12 -2.96 -6.51
CA LEU A 333 23.76 -2.72 -7.90
C LEU A 333 22.89 -1.46 -7.98
N VAL A 334 23.02 -0.66 -9.03
CA VAL A 334 22.18 0.51 -9.31
C VAL A 334 21.36 0.31 -10.58
N ARG A 335 20.07 0.66 -10.51
CA ARG A 335 19.19 0.87 -11.68
C ARG A 335 18.52 2.23 -11.58
N TYR A 336 18.21 2.82 -12.73
CA TYR A 336 17.51 4.12 -12.82
C TYR A 336 16.25 3.98 -13.66
N PHE A 337 15.17 4.59 -13.20
CA PHE A 337 13.96 4.88 -13.96
C PHE A 337 13.72 6.39 -13.96
N SER A 338 12.98 6.90 -14.94
CA SER A 338 12.67 8.33 -15.06
C SER A 338 11.38 8.55 -15.82
N ASP A 339 10.50 9.41 -15.30
CA ASP A 339 9.20 9.73 -15.89
C ASP A 339 8.75 11.12 -15.41
N SER A 340 7.52 11.53 -15.74
CA SER A 340 6.83 12.70 -15.17
C SER A 340 5.41 12.40 -14.71
N SER A 341 4.89 11.22 -15.05
CA SER A 341 3.55 10.70 -14.71
C SER A 341 3.62 9.70 -13.54
N PRO A 342 2.56 9.52 -12.74
CA PRO A 342 2.45 8.36 -11.85
C PRO A 342 2.65 7.07 -12.65
N GLN A 343 3.59 6.23 -12.24
CA GLN A 343 3.99 5.06 -13.02
C GLN A 343 4.45 3.90 -12.13
N ASN A 344 4.24 2.69 -12.63
CA ASN A 344 4.72 1.45 -12.04
C ASN A 344 5.97 0.95 -12.79
N PHE A 345 7.06 0.72 -12.07
CA PHE A 345 8.27 0.10 -12.62
C PHE A 345 8.44 -1.29 -12.01
N THR A 346 8.56 -2.31 -12.86
CA THR A 346 8.88 -3.67 -12.44
C THR A 346 10.36 -3.95 -12.63
N PHE A 347 10.92 -4.82 -11.77
CA PHE A 347 12.33 -5.20 -11.84
C PHE A 347 12.55 -6.57 -11.22
N MET A 348 13.52 -7.30 -11.75
CA MET A 348 13.90 -8.63 -11.26
C MET A 348 14.89 -8.53 -10.10
N VAL A 349 14.65 -9.32 -9.05
CA VAL A 349 15.51 -9.42 -7.87
C VAL A 349 15.99 -10.87 -7.72
N PRO A 350 17.30 -11.14 -7.71
CA PRO A 350 17.85 -12.47 -7.48
C PRO A 350 18.11 -12.77 -5.99
N SER A 351 18.20 -14.05 -5.63
CA SER A 351 18.29 -14.51 -4.22
C SER A 351 19.44 -13.98 -3.37
N PHE A 352 20.56 -13.54 -3.97
CA PHE A 352 21.73 -13.02 -3.24
C PHE A 352 21.61 -11.55 -2.81
N ILE A 353 20.52 -10.85 -3.17
CA ILE A 353 20.26 -9.48 -2.74
C ILE A 353 19.83 -9.47 -1.27
N THR A 354 20.58 -8.72 -0.45
CA THR A 354 20.37 -8.63 1.00
C THR A 354 19.45 -7.47 1.43
N GLY A 355 19.15 -6.55 0.50
CA GLY A 355 18.26 -5.42 0.75
C GLY A 355 17.95 -4.64 -0.52
N ILE A 356 16.81 -3.95 -0.54
CA ILE A 356 16.37 -3.10 -1.65
C ILE A 356 16.07 -1.71 -1.09
N LYS A 357 16.66 -0.67 -1.69
CA LYS A 357 16.31 0.72 -1.45
C LYS A 357 15.83 1.35 -2.76
N ALA A 358 14.67 1.97 -2.75
CA ALA A 358 14.22 2.82 -3.85
C ALA A 358 14.29 4.28 -3.40
N ILE A 359 14.84 5.15 -4.24
CA ILE A 359 15.03 6.58 -3.97
C ILE A 359 14.42 7.35 -5.12
N LEU A 360 13.37 8.12 -4.83
CA LEU A 360 12.67 8.99 -5.77
C LEU A 360 13.17 10.43 -5.58
N ASN A 361 13.83 11.01 -6.60
CA ASN A 361 14.18 12.44 -6.63
C ASN A 361 13.27 13.16 -7.63
N TYR A 362 12.70 14.30 -7.26
CA TYR A 362 11.82 15.11 -8.10
C TYR A 362 11.99 16.61 -7.86
N SER A 363 11.48 17.41 -8.80
CA SER A 363 11.54 18.88 -8.73
C SER A 363 10.22 19.52 -9.13
N GLY A 364 10.01 20.76 -8.71
CA GLY A 364 8.79 21.51 -8.96
C GLY A 364 7.81 21.48 -7.79
N ALA A 365 6.51 21.58 -8.07
CA ALA A 365 5.44 21.66 -7.07
C ALA A 365 4.51 20.42 -7.06
N SER A 366 4.90 19.37 -7.80
CA SER A 366 4.42 18.01 -7.61
C SER A 366 4.80 17.49 -6.23
N ASP A 367 3.99 16.59 -5.66
CA ASP A 367 4.27 15.87 -4.41
C ASP A 367 4.05 14.40 -4.72
N TYR A 368 5.09 13.57 -4.65
CA TYR A 368 5.02 12.16 -5.04
C TYR A 368 5.18 11.24 -3.82
N THR A 369 4.59 10.05 -3.87
CA THR A 369 4.78 8.99 -2.87
C THR A 369 5.33 7.75 -3.55
N LEU A 370 6.28 7.09 -2.90
CA LEU A 370 6.96 5.89 -3.39
C LEU A 370 6.49 4.66 -2.62
N LYS A 371 6.05 3.60 -3.30
CA LYS A 371 5.74 2.30 -2.65
C LYS A 371 6.52 1.16 -3.27
N LEU A 372 6.96 0.23 -2.44
CA LEU A 372 7.70 -0.96 -2.82
C LEU A 372 6.85 -2.21 -2.55
N TYR A 373 6.69 -3.02 -3.59
CA TYR A 373 5.92 -4.27 -3.61
C TYR A 373 6.85 -5.46 -3.82
N ASN A 374 6.63 -6.52 -3.03
CA ASN A 374 7.34 -7.79 -3.16
C ASN A 374 6.76 -8.67 -4.29
N THR A 375 7.28 -9.89 -4.40
CA THR A 375 6.88 -10.91 -5.39
C THR A 375 5.43 -11.41 -5.25
N THR A 376 4.80 -11.24 -4.08
CA THR A 376 3.38 -11.55 -3.84
C THR A 376 2.45 -10.35 -4.07
N SER A 377 2.98 -9.23 -4.59
CA SER A 377 2.28 -7.94 -4.76
C SER A 377 1.78 -7.30 -3.45
N GLU A 378 2.41 -7.63 -2.31
CA GLU A 378 2.19 -6.97 -1.02
C GLU A 378 3.11 -5.76 -0.87
N ILE A 379 2.60 -4.68 -0.28
CA ILE A 379 3.41 -3.49 0.05
C ILE A 379 4.32 -3.86 1.24
N VAL A 380 5.62 -3.91 0.99
CA VAL A 380 6.63 -4.13 2.06
C VAL A 380 7.20 -2.83 2.61
N SER A 381 7.10 -1.73 1.87
CA SER A 381 7.56 -0.41 2.31
C SER A 381 6.84 0.69 1.53
N SER A 382 6.53 1.81 2.18
CA SER A 382 5.89 2.98 1.58
C SER A 382 6.52 4.23 2.17
N SER A 383 6.84 5.19 1.33
CA SER A 383 7.19 6.52 1.82
C SER A 383 5.93 7.16 2.38
N SER A 384 6.07 7.80 3.53
CA SER A 384 5.00 8.51 4.25
C SER A 384 5.42 9.90 4.67
N LYS A 385 6.70 10.25 4.46
CA LYS A 385 7.13 11.64 4.43
C LYS A 385 6.35 12.33 3.31
N ARG A 386 5.95 13.57 3.58
CA ARG A 386 5.79 14.55 2.52
C ARG A 386 6.97 15.45 2.72
N ASN A 387 7.99 15.31 1.89
CA ASN A 387 9.16 16.15 2.05
C ASN A 387 8.85 17.59 1.62
N ILE A 388 8.15 18.33 2.49
CA ILE A 388 7.99 19.79 2.42
C ILE A 388 9.29 20.44 2.91
N ALA A 389 10.44 19.92 2.46
CA ALA A 389 11.72 20.59 2.56
C ALA A 389 11.65 21.83 1.66
N ASN A 390 10.97 22.88 2.14
CA ASN A 390 10.84 24.19 1.50
C ASN A 390 12.18 24.98 1.58
N VAL A 391 13.28 24.24 1.55
CA VAL A 391 14.66 24.70 1.53
C VAL A 391 14.95 25.05 0.08
N SER A 392 14.84 26.34 -0.24
CA SER A 392 15.09 26.87 -1.58
C SER A 392 16.39 26.33 -2.18
N GLY A 393 16.30 25.75 -3.39
CA GLY A 393 17.43 25.17 -4.13
C GLY A 393 17.72 23.69 -3.87
N VAL A 394 16.87 22.98 -3.12
CA VAL A 394 16.98 21.52 -2.88
C VAL A 394 15.95 20.77 -3.73
N GLU A 395 16.35 19.68 -4.38
CA GLU A 395 15.44 18.73 -5.03
C GLU A 395 14.74 17.86 -3.99
N THR A 396 13.43 17.71 -4.11
CA THR A 396 12.64 16.88 -3.19
C THR A 396 13.01 15.41 -3.36
N ARG A 397 13.14 14.69 -2.23
CA ARG A 397 13.52 13.28 -2.20
C ARG A 397 12.58 12.49 -1.30
N GLU A 398 12.11 11.36 -1.81
CA GLU A 398 11.38 10.33 -1.07
C GLU A 398 12.14 9.00 -1.21
N TRP A 399 12.03 8.11 -0.23
CA TRP A 399 12.71 6.82 -0.30
C TRP A 399 11.98 5.74 0.51
N VAL A 400 12.27 4.48 0.16
CA VAL A 400 11.81 3.28 0.86
C VAL A 400 12.94 2.25 0.93
N TYR A 401 12.96 1.46 1.99
CA TYR A 401 13.94 0.39 2.19
C TYR A 401 13.28 -0.88 2.74
N THR A 402 13.83 -2.04 2.39
CA THR A 402 13.55 -3.34 3.03
C THR A 402 14.79 -4.23 2.99
N SER A 403 15.02 -4.99 4.06
CA SER A 403 15.96 -6.13 4.10
C SER A 403 15.25 -7.48 3.95
N SER A 404 13.91 -7.50 3.95
CA SER A 404 13.11 -8.70 3.72
C SER A 404 12.93 -8.89 2.22
N VAL A 405 13.89 -9.56 1.59
CA VAL A 405 13.98 -9.74 0.14
C VAL A 405 13.68 -11.19 -0.25
N SER A 406 12.98 -11.37 -1.36
CA SER A 406 12.66 -12.65 -2.00
C SER A 406 13.07 -12.60 -3.48
N GLU A 407 13.49 -13.74 -4.04
CA GLU A 407 13.76 -13.83 -5.47
C GLU A 407 12.48 -13.75 -6.30
N GLY A 408 12.50 -12.95 -7.37
CA GLY A 408 11.42 -12.87 -8.36
C GLY A 408 11.21 -11.45 -8.91
N LEU A 409 10.04 -11.22 -9.50
CA LEU A 409 9.63 -9.92 -10.02
C LEU A 409 9.07 -9.03 -8.89
N TRP A 410 9.69 -7.88 -8.70
CA TRP A 410 9.29 -6.84 -7.76
C TRP A 410 8.70 -5.64 -8.52
N ARG A 411 7.97 -4.76 -7.80
CA ARG A 411 7.42 -3.53 -8.36
C ARG A 411 7.65 -2.34 -7.43
N VAL A 412 8.00 -1.19 -8.00
CA VAL A 412 7.94 0.11 -7.34
C VAL A 412 6.87 0.97 -8.02
N GLU A 413 5.98 1.54 -7.22
CA GLU A 413 4.88 2.43 -7.64
C GLU A 413 5.24 3.87 -7.26
N VAL A 414 5.14 4.79 -8.21
CA VAL A 414 5.22 6.24 -7.97
C VAL A 414 3.83 6.83 -8.12
N LEU A 415 3.27 7.34 -7.02
CA LEU A 415 1.98 8.04 -6.99
C LEU A 415 2.19 9.55 -6.95
N ASN A 416 1.31 10.32 -7.61
CA ASN A 416 1.27 11.78 -7.47
C ASN A 416 0.12 12.18 -6.55
N ASN A 417 0.44 12.92 -5.49
CA ASN A 417 -0.50 13.44 -4.49
C ASN A 417 -1.10 14.80 -4.89
N THR A 418 -0.72 15.34 -6.06
CA THR A 418 -1.19 16.62 -6.59
C THR A 418 -1.73 16.48 -8.01
N ASN A 419 -2.39 17.55 -8.49
CA ASN A 419 -2.81 17.67 -9.89
C ASN A 419 -1.71 18.24 -10.80
N GLN A 420 -0.45 18.28 -10.36
CA GLN A 420 0.68 18.84 -11.12
C GLN A 420 1.70 17.74 -11.40
N THR A 421 2.07 17.54 -12.67
CA THR A 421 3.14 16.62 -13.07
C THR A 421 4.48 17.36 -13.15
N GLY A 422 5.55 16.64 -12.84
CA GLY A 422 6.92 17.14 -12.82
C GLY A 422 7.90 15.98 -13.05
N PRO A 423 9.07 16.24 -13.67
CA PRO A 423 10.04 15.18 -13.93
C PRO A 423 10.59 14.62 -12.62
N TYR A 424 10.70 13.30 -12.56
CA TYR A 424 11.30 12.57 -11.46
C TYR A 424 12.21 11.43 -11.94
N THR A 425 13.05 10.96 -11.02
CA THR A 425 13.92 9.81 -11.22
C THR A 425 13.81 8.85 -10.04
N VAL A 426 13.75 7.55 -10.31
CA VAL A 426 13.80 6.50 -9.28
C VAL A 426 15.14 5.77 -9.40
N GLU A 427 16.01 5.93 -8.41
CA GLU A 427 17.23 5.15 -8.23
C GLU A 427 16.92 3.93 -7.35
N MET A 428 17.09 2.74 -7.91
CA MET A 428 17.03 1.48 -7.17
C MET A 428 18.44 1.03 -6.79
N ARG A 429 18.64 0.71 -5.51
CA ARG A 429 19.86 0.08 -4.98
C ARG A 429 19.53 -1.34 -4.51
N TYR A 430 20.25 -2.32 -5.03
CA TYR A 430 20.14 -3.72 -4.61
C TYR A 430 21.42 -4.07 -3.84
N TYR A 431 21.29 -4.14 -2.53
CA TYR A 431 22.40 -4.38 -1.61
C TYR A 431 22.89 -5.83 -1.74
N VAL A 432 24.20 -6.00 -1.69
CA VAL A 432 24.85 -7.32 -1.72
C VAL A 432 25.71 -7.51 -0.47
N ASN A 433 26.08 -8.74 -0.14
CA ASN A 433 27.08 -9.00 0.88
C ASN A 433 28.46 -8.52 0.41
N SER A 434 28.85 -7.30 0.78
CA SER A 434 30.10 -6.67 0.31
C SER A 434 31.36 -7.47 0.63
N SER A 435 31.34 -8.35 1.65
CA SER A 435 32.48 -9.23 1.99
C SER A 435 32.77 -10.32 0.95
N GLU A 436 31.80 -10.67 0.10
CA GLU A 436 32.00 -11.58 -1.04
C GLU A 436 32.59 -10.88 -2.27
N TRP A 437 32.44 -9.55 -2.33
CA TRP A 437 32.79 -8.72 -3.48
C TRP A 437 34.11 -7.97 -3.28
N LEU A 438 34.39 -7.48 -2.06
CA LEU A 438 35.47 -6.55 -1.77
C LEU A 438 36.40 -7.11 -0.70
N THR A 439 37.69 -7.10 -1.02
CA THR A 439 38.77 -7.37 -0.06
C THR A 439 39.67 -6.14 0.05
N SER A 440 40.11 -5.84 1.28
CA SER A 440 40.99 -4.71 1.60
C SER A 440 42.19 -5.21 2.38
N THR A 441 43.37 -4.63 2.12
CA THR A 441 44.56 -4.84 2.96
C THR A 441 44.63 -3.87 4.13
N TYR A 442 43.55 -3.11 4.39
CA TYR A 442 43.44 -2.26 5.56
C TYR A 442 43.24 -3.09 6.83
N SER A 443 43.71 -2.54 7.94
CA SER A 443 43.50 -3.05 9.29
C SER A 443 43.43 -1.86 10.22
N THR A 444 42.53 -1.90 11.21
CA THR A 444 42.32 -0.82 12.19
C THR A 444 43.64 -0.26 12.71
N MET A 445 43.85 1.04 12.58
CA MET A 445 45.11 1.67 12.96
C MET A 445 44.96 3.12 13.43
N THR A 446 46.05 3.66 13.98
CA THR A 446 46.19 5.06 14.37
C THR A 446 46.93 5.82 13.26
N PHE A 447 46.39 6.97 12.85
CA PHE A 447 47.06 7.94 11.99
C PHE A 447 47.62 9.08 12.83
N ASN A 448 48.94 9.13 12.94
CA ASN A 448 49.64 10.25 13.59
C ASN A 448 49.58 11.52 12.72
N ILE A 449 49.93 12.67 13.29
CA ILE A 449 49.92 13.96 12.59
C ILE A 449 50.89 13.98 11.40
N SER A 450 50.65 14.87 10.44
CA SER A 450 51.45 15.02 9.22
C SER A 450 52.96 15.08 9.49
N GLY A 451 53.73 14.35 8.68
CA GLY A 451 55.19 14.26 8.78
C GLY A 451 55.74 13.31 9.87
N GLN A 452 54.88 12.67 10.68
CA GLN A 452 55.31 11.65 11.65
C GLN A 452 55.21 10.22 11.11
N ASN A 453 56.03 9.32 11.66
CA ASN A 453 55.88 7.88 11.38
C ASN A 453 54.46 7.41 11.72
N GLY A 454 53.80 6.74 10.79
CA GLY A 454 52.40 6.34 10.94
C GLY A 454 51.38 7.42 10.58
N SER A 455 51.77 8.54 9.97
CA SER A 455 50.82 9.48 9.34
C SER A 455 50.25 8.97 8.02
N SER A 456 50.83 7.92 7.42
CA SER A 456 50.47 7.41 6.09
C SER A 456 50.44 5.88 6.03
N ARG A 457 49.53 5.33 5.23
CA ARG A 457 49.33 3.89 5.00
C ARG A 457 48.93 3.62 3.55
N ASN A 458 49.67 2.72 2.89
CA ASN A 458 49.25 2.15 1.62
C ASN A 458 48.18 1.07 1.86
N VAL A 459 47.12 1.12 1.07
CA VAL A 459 45.97 0.21 1.09
C VAL A 459 45.75 -0.29 -0.33
N SER A 460 45.54 -1.60 -0.46
CA SER A 460 45.10 -2.24 -1.69
C SER A 460 43.66 -2.70 -1.52
N ILE A 461 42.80 -2.31 -2.45
CA ILE A 461 41.40 -2.71 -2.53
C ILE A 461 41.25 -3.59 -3.77
N SER A 462 40.67 -4.77 -3.61
CA SER A 462 40.42 -5.70 -4.71
C SER A 462 38.95 -6.08 -4.76
N ILE A 463 38.30 -5.79 -5.89
CA ILE A 463 36.96 -6.27 -6.23
C ILE A 463 37.10 -7.62 -6.93
N THR A 464 36.35 -8.62 -6.50
CA THR A 464 36.12 -9.87 -7.24
C THR A 464 34.62 -10.01 -7.46
N VAL A 465 34.19 -10.18 -8.71
CA VAL A 465 32.77 -10.27 -9.05
C VAL A 465 32.29 -11.72 -8.84
N PRO A 466 31.40 -12.03 -7.87
CA PRO A 466 30.97 -13.41 -7.61
C PRO A 466 30.22 -14.03 -8.80
N ASN A 467 30.29 -15.35 -8.94
CA ASN A 467 29.64 -16.06 -10.07
C ASN A 467 28.11 -15.96 -10.08
N GLN A 468 27.47 -15.55 -8.99
CA GLN A 468 26.02 -15.33 -8.91
C GLN A 468 25.61 -13.88 -9.20
N SER A 469 26.54 -13.00 -9.59
CA SER A 469 26.25 -11.58 -9.88
C SER A 469 25.24 -11.38 -11.01
N ILE A 470 24.64 -10.19 -11.12
CA ILE A 470 23.86 -9.81 -12.31
C ILE A 470 24.54 -8.67 -13.09
N PRO A 471 24.44 -8.62 -14.42
CA PRO A 471 25.09 -7.59 -15.22
C PRO A 471 24.56 -6.17 -14.93
N GLY A 472 25.45 -5.18 -14.80
CA GLY A 472 25.07 -3.79 -14.55
C GLY A 472 26.07 -2.95 -13.77
N THR A 473 25.72 -1.69 -13.56
CA THR A 473 26.51 -0.73 -12.79
C THR A 473 26.36 -0.97 -11.30
N TYR A 474 27.44 -1.33 -10.63
CA TYR A 474 27.53 -1.37 -9.17
C TYR A 474 28.14 -0.09 -8.65
N GLY A 475 27.57 0.41 -7.56
CA GLY A 475 28.07 1.50 -6.75
C GLY A 475 28.37 1.04 -5.32
N GLY A 476 28.91 1.93 -4.51
CA GLY A 476 29.24 1.65 -3.13
C GLY A 476 30.16 2.70 -2.54
N TYR A 477 30.69 2.43 -1.35
CA TYR A 477 31.72 3.26 -0.73
C TYR A 477 32.62 2.45 0.22
N LEU A 478 33.83 2.96 0.42
CA LEU A 478 34.69 2.66 1.56
C LEU A 478 34.56 3.80 2.56
N ARG A 479 34.23 3.48 3.82
CA ARG A 479 34.12 4.45 4.91
C ARG A 479 35.24 4.25 5.91
N TYR A 480 36.00 5.29 6.19
CA TYR A 480 37.03 5.30 7.25
C TYR A 480 36.56 6.16 8.42
N THR A 481 36.20 5.52 9.53
CA THR A 481 35.63 6.17 10.72
C THR A 481 36.62 6.19 11.87
N ALA A 482 36.92 7.37 12.41
CA ALA A 482 37.73 7.52 13.64
C ALA A 482 36.88 7.40 14.90
N SER A 483 37.53 7.12 16.04
CA SER A 483 36.87 7.04 17.36
C SER A 483 36.24 8.35 17.84
N SER A 484 36.48 9.48 17.16
CA SER A 484 35.80 10.76 17.42
C SER A 484 34.40 10.85 16.80
N GLY A 485 34.05 9.96 15.85
CA GLY A 485 32.86 10.06 15.01
C GLY A 485 33.09 10.76 13.67
N ALA A 486 34.27 11.35 13.44
CA ALA A 486 34.67 11.86 12.13
C ALA A 486 34.87 10.70 11.14
N TYR A 487 34.38 10.84 9.91
CA TYR A 487 34.58 9.84 8.86
C TYR A 487 34.77 10.43 7.45
N LEU A 488 35.34 9.60 6.57
CA LEU A 488 35.50 9.86 5.15
C LEU A 488 34.93 8.71 4.32
N ASP A 489 34.05 9.06 3.39
CA ASP A 489 33.52 8.13 2.38
C ASP A 489 34.23 8.30 1.04
N ILE A 490 34.77 7.20 0.53
CA ILE A 490 35.34 7.09 -0.81
C ILE A 490 34.37 6.26 -1.66
N PRO A 491 33.59 6.90 -2.55
CA PRO A 491 32.72 6.18 -3.47
C PRO A 491 33.51 5.26 -4.37
N LEU A 492 32.95 4.09 -4.67
CA LEU A 492 33.48 3.14 -5.64
C LEU A 492 32.43 2.84 -6.71
N SER A 493 32.87 2.53 -7.92
CA SER A 493 32.00 2.17 -9.02
C SER A 493 32.65 1.14 -9.95
N PHE A 494 31.84 0.29 -10.55
CA PHE A 494 32.24 -0.60 -11.63
C PHE A 494 31.03 -1.12 -12.42
N ASN A 495 31.23 -1.54 -13.66
CA ASN A 495 30.19 -2.14 -14.49
C ASN A 495 30.46 -3.63 -14.67
N VAL A 496 29.56 -4.49 -14.19
CA VAL A 496 29.62 -5.94 -14.37
C VAL A 496 29.02 -6.30 -15.73
N THR A 497 29.69 -7.18 -16.48
CA THR A 497 29.23 -7.64 -17.80
C THR A 497 28.98 -9.13 -17.90
N GLY A 498 27.91 -9.48 -18.61
CA GLY A 498 27.47 -10.83 -18.96
C GLY A 498 26.06 -10.83 -19.59
N PRO A 499 25.60 -11.93 -20.18
CA PRO A 499 24.19 -12.16 -20.48
C PRO A 499 23.40 -12.49 -19.19
N SER A 500 22.06 -12.39 -19.26
CA SER A 500 21.21 -12.74 -18.12
C SER A 500 19.87 -13.32 -18.57
N LEU A 501 19.75 -14.64 -18.42
CA LEU A 501 18.57 -15.44 -18.75
C LEU A 501 17.42 -15.18 -17.75
N VAL A 502 16.29 -14.72 -18.28
CA VAL A 502 15.00 -14.64 -17.57
C VAL A 502 13.94 -15.30 -18.45
N VAL A 503 13.12 -16.19 -17.90
CA VAL A 503 12.02 -16.84 -18.65
C VAL A 503 10.71 -16.57 -17.92
N ASN A 504 9.70 -16.03 -18.62
CA ASN A 504 8.40 -15.64 -18.03
C ASN A 504 8.53 -14.89 -16.68
N ASN A 505 9.48 -13.96 -16.59
CA ASN A 505 9.80 -13.15 -15.40
C ASN A 505 10.28 -13.95 -14.16
N THR A 506 10.96 -15.09 -14.36
CA THR A 506 11.71 -15.78 -13.29
C THR A 506 13.16 -16.06 -13.73
N PHE A 507 14.05 -16.34 -12.76
CA PHE A 507 15.48 -16.56 -13.00
C PHE A 507 15.92 -18.04 -13.01
N GLN A 508 15.28 -18.93 -12.23
CA GLN A 508 15.70 -20.35 -12.11
C GLN A 508 14.73 -21.36 -12.72
N SER A 509 13.43 -21.15 -12.51
CA SER A 509 12.42 -22.10 -12.95
C SER A 509 11.05 -21.47 -13.12
N THR A 510 10.22 -22.13 -13.92
CA THR A 510 8.78 -21.86 -14.00
C THR A 510 8.03 -23.17 -14.22
N SER A 511 6.72 -23.18 -14.00
CA SER A 511 5.87 -24.33 -14.26
C SER A 511 4.64 -23.94 -15.05
N VAL A 512 4.33 -24.71 -16.09
CA VAL A 512 3.04 -24.66 -16.78
C VAL A 512 2.23 -25.90 -16.42
N ARG A 513 0.94 -25.71 -16.12
CA ARG A 513 -0.01 -26.80 -15.92
C ARG A 513 -1.22 -26.61 -16.80
N VAL A 514 -1.45 -27.56 -17.69
CA VAL A 514 -2.63 -27.58 -18.57
C VAL A 514 -3.50 -28.77 -18.19
N SER A 515 -4.81 -28.57 -18.05
CA SER A 515 -5.77 -29.67 -17.88
C SER A 515 -6.47 -29.96 -19.20
N LYS A 516 -6.58 -31.24 -19.57
CA LYS A 516 -7.27 -31.71 -20.78
C LYS A 516 -8.03 -33.01 -20.48
N ASN A 517 -8.89 -33.40 -21.40
CA ASN A 517 -9.57 -34.69 -21.30
C ASN A 517 -8.66 -35.84 -21.75
N ALA A 518 -8.70 -36.95 -21.02
CA ALA A 518 -8.27 -38.25 -21.56
C ALA A 518 -9.17 -38.70 -22.73
N GLY A 519 -8.81 -39.76 -23.44
CA GLY A 519 -9.66 -40.33 -24.50
C GLY A 519 -9.56 -39.66 -25.87
N PHE A 520 -8.76 -38.59 -26.02
CA PHE A 520 -8.57 -37.87 -27.28
C PHE A 520 -7.10 -37.86 -27.70
N ASN A 521 -6.85 -37.98 -29.01
CA ASN A 521 -5.55 -37.67 -29.59
C ASN A 521 -5.51 -36.17 -29.86
N LEU A 522 -4.62 -35.45 -29.19
CA LEU A 522 -4.50 -33.99 -29.25
C LEU A 522 -3.02 -33.61 -29.30
N THR A 523 -2.67 -32.58 -30.08
CA THR A 523 -1.37 -31.91 -29.95
C THR A 523 -1.62 -30.56 -29.27
N LEU A 524 -1.04 -30.36 -28.11
CA LEU A 524 -0.91 -29.03 -27.51
C LEU A 524 0.25 -28.37 -28.24
N GLN A 525 -0.06 -27.36 -29.06
CA GLN A 525 0.95 -26.56 -29.75
C GLN A 525 1.15 -25.24 -29.00
N ASN A 526 2.34 -24.65 -29.15
CA ASN A 526 2.63 -23.29 -28.68
C ASN A 526 2.35 -23.10 -27.17
N LEU A 527 2.90 -23.97 -26.32
CA LEU A 527 3.07 -23.62 -24.91
C LEU A 527 4.22 -22.62 -24.83
N ASP A 528 3.91 -21.35 -25.12
CA ASP A 528 4.89 -20.30 -25.37
C ASP A 528 5.54 -19.79 -24.09
N PHE A 529 6.87 -19.80 -24.05
CA PHE A 529 7.68 -19.18 -23.01
C PHE A 529 8.51 -18.05 -23.60
N ILE A 530 8.40 -16.85 -23.02
CA ILE A 530 9.21 -15.71 -23.42
C ILE A 530 10.56 -15.79 -22.71
N VAL A 531 11.61 -16.02 -23.50
CA VAL A 531 13.00 -16.05 -23.07
C VAL A 531 13.63 -14.68 -23.31
N ASN A 532 14.00 -13.99 -22.24
CA ASN A 532 14.56 -12.64 -22.24
C ASN A 532 16.05 -12.66 -21.91
N ASN A 533 16.86 -11.96 -22.70
CA ASN A 533 18.22 -11.59 -22.29
C ASN A 533 18.20 -10.20 -21.63
N THR A 534 18.15 -10.18 -20.30
CA THR A 534 18.18 -8.94 -19.50
C THR A 534 19.60 -8.46 -19.17
N GLY A 535 20.63 -9.14 -19.71
CA GLY A 535 22.03 -8.80 -19.53
C GLY A 535 22.51 -7.66 -20.43
N ASN A 536 23.83 -7.45 -20.44
CA ASN A 536 24.51 -6.44 -21.27
C ASN A 536 25.53 -7.05 -22.24
N GLN A 537 25.44 -8.37 -22.47
CA GLN A 537 26.11 -9.10 -23.55
C GLN A 537 25.09 -10.03 -24.23
N ASP A 538 25.36 -10.44 -25.47
CA ASP A 538 24.50 -11.39 -26.20
C ASP A 538 24.49 -12.75 -25.48
N MET A 539 23.34 -13.42 -25.47
CA MET A 539 23.09 -14.68 -24.76
C MET A 539 23.05 -15.84 -25.74
N VAL A 540 23.81 -16.90 -25.49
CA VAL A 540 23.88 -18.09 -26.35
C VAL A 540 23.41 -19.30 -25.56
N LEU A 541 22.29 -19.90 -25.97
CA LEU A 541 21.77 -21.10 -25.33
C LEU A 541 22.55 -22.31 -25.86
N ASP A 542 23.55 -22.74 -25.09
CA ASP A 542 24.50 -23.81 -25.42
C ASP A 542 23.85 -25.19 -25.48
N VAL A 543 22.96 -25.49 -24.52
CA VAL A 543 22.31 -26.79 -24.39
C VAL A 543 20.83 -26.60 -24.04
N ILE A 544 19.97 -27.12 -24.91
CA ILE A 544 18.60 -27.49 -24.54
C ILE A 544 18.60 -29.00 -24.31
N SER A 545 18.08 -29.41 -23.16
CA SER A 545 17.76 -30.81 -22.88
C SER A 545 16.35 -30.90 -22.31
N ASP A 546 15.65 -31.97 -22.60
CA ASP A 546 14.28 -32.17 -22.17
C ASP A 546 14.06 -33.62 -21.74
N SER A 547 12.95 -33.90 -21.06
CA SER A 547 12.65 -35.24 -20.57
C SER A 547 12.26 -36.23 -21.68
N GLY A 548 12.17 -35.81 -22.95
CA GLY A 548 11.70 -36.56 -24.11
C GLY A 548 10.20 -36.85 -24.10
N ASN A 549 9.64 -37.06 -22.90
CA ASN A 549 8.23 -37.28 -22.66
C ASN A 549 7.80 -36.68 -21.31
N LEU A 550 6.52 -36.30 -21.19
CA LEU A 550 5.86 -36.18 -19.89
C LEU A 550 5.44 -37.59 -19.44
N THR A 551 5.66 -37.95 -18.18
CA THR A 551 5.44 -39.32 -17.67
C THR A 551 4.44 -39.38 -16.53
N LEU A 552 3.67 -40.48 -16.50
CA LEU A 552 2.82 -40.90 -15.39
C LEU A 552 2.95 -42.44 -15.28
N SER A 553 3.72 -42.91 -14.30
CA SER A 553 4.05 -44.34 -14.15
C SER A 553 4.68 -44.93 -15.43
N SER A 554 4.02 -45.90 -16.09
CA SER A 554 4.45 -46.50 -17.36
C SER A 554 3.97 -45.73 -18.61
N HIS A 555 3.06 -44.79 -18.43
CA HIS A 555 2.37 -44.05 -19.50
C HIS A 555 3.08 -42.73 -19.78
N TYR A 556 3.03 -42.27 -21.03
CA TYR A 556 3.80 -41.09 -21.42
C TYR A 556 3.21 -40.31 -22.61
N MET A 557 3.57 -39.02 -22.69
CA MET A 557 3.27 -38.11 -23.80
C MET A 557 4.57 -37.56 -24.37
N PRO A 558 4.89 -37.77 -25.67
CA PRO A 558 6.06 -37.15 -26.29
C PRO A 558 6.01 -35.62 -26.21
N ILE A 559 7.17 -35.00 -25.98
CA ILE A 559 7.35 -33.55 -26.09
C ILE A 559 8.33 -33.22 -27.22
N SER A 560 8.17 -32.05 -27.81
CA SER A 560 9.17 -31.48 -28.73
C SER A 560 9.36 -30.00 -28.45
N VAL A 561 10.61 -29.55 -28.46
CA VAL A 561 11.02 -28.21 -28.04
C VAL A 561 11.70 -27.50 -29.20
N SER A 562 11.24 -26.29 -29.51
CA SER A 562 11.84 -25.35 -30.47
C SER A 562 12.41 -24.17 -29.70
N CYS A 563 13.72 -23.90 -29.83
CA CYS A 563 14.41 -22.91 -29.01
C CYS A 563 15.37 -22.03 -29.83
N PRO A 564 15.39 -20.70 -29.61
CA PRO A 564 16.38 -19.78 -30.17
C PRO A 564 17.78 -20.05 -29.62
N THR A 565 18.81 -20.04 -30.49
CA THR A 565 20.20 -20.30 -30.06
C THR A 565 20.98 -19.05 -29.68
N ASN A 566 20.57 -17.87 -30.14
CA ASN A 566 21.20 -16.59 -29.82
C ASN A 566 20.13 -15.52 -29.58
N ILE A 567 20.18 -14.85 -28.42
CA ILE A 567 19.26 -13.79 -28.03
C ILE A 567 20.10 -12.52 -27.74
N PRO A 568 20.04 -11.50 -28.63
CA PRO A 568 20.83 -10.29 -28.48
C PRO A 568 20.55 -9.52 -27.18
N ILE A 569 21.47 -8.63 -26.80
CA ILE A 569 21.31 -7.73 -25.64
C ILE A 569 19.91 -7.08 -25.61
N GLY A 570 19.22 -7.18 -24.48
CA GLY A 570 17.92 -6.55 -24.26
C GLY A 570 16.78 -7.09 -25.14
N SER A 571 16.99 -8.21 -25.84
CA SER A 571 16.01 -8.82 -26.73
C SER A 571 15.29 -10.01 -26.08
N SER A 572 14.14 -10.33 -26.65
CA SER A 572 13.29 -11.47 -26.29
C SER A 572 13.20 -12.44 -27.46
N ALA A 573 12.96 -13.73 -27.16
CA ALA A 573 12.61 -14.73 -28.15
C ALA A 573 11.70 -15.80 -27.53
N THR A 574 10.85 -16.43 -28.35
CA THR A 574 9.93 -17.47 -27.88
C THR A 574 10.61 -18.83 -27.85
N LEU A 575 10.35 -19.60 -26.79
CA LEU A 575 10.58 -21.03 -26.70
C LEU A 575 9.22 -21.72 -26.87
N ASP A 576 9.08 -22.52 -27.90
CA ASP A 576 7.85 -23.24 -28.22
C ASP A 576 7.97 -24.68 -27.70
N ILE A 577 7.03 -25.11 -26.85
CA ILE A 577 6.93 -26.49 -26.38
C ILE A 577 5.62 -27.11 -26.89
N ASP A 578 5.76 -28.15 -27.71
CA ASP A 578 4.65 -28.97 -28.18
C ASP A 578 4.53 -30.25 -27.34
N VAL A 579 3.31 -30.66 -27.01
CA VAL A 579 3.01 -31.92 -26.29
C VAL A 579 2.01 -32.76 -27.07
N VAL A 580 2.37 -34.00 -27.38
CA VAL A 580 1.49 -34.95 -28.11
C VAL A 580 0.78 -35.88 -27.13
N ILE A 581 -0.52 -35.67 -26.94
CA ILE A 581 -1.41 -36.58 -26.23
C ILE A 581 -1.84 -37.67 -27.23
N ASP A 582 -1.33 -38.89 -27.01
CA ASP A 582 -1.60 -40.07 -27.83
C ASP A 582 -2.23 -41.16 -26.96
N THR A 583 -3.51 -41.44 -27.20
CA THR A 583 -4.31 -42.43 -26.46
C THR A 583 -3.72 -43.85 -26.48
N SER A 584 -2.88 -44.18 -27.47
CA SER A 584 -2.17 -45.46 -27.53
C SER A 584 -0.94 -45.55 -26.60
N LYS A 585 -0.47 -44.41 -26.07
CA LYS A 585 0.66 -44.31 -25.14
C LYS A 585 0.23 -43.92 -23.72
N THR A 586 -0.85 -43.14 -23.60
CA THR A 586 -1.45 -42.79 -22.31
C THR A 586 -2.41 -43.87 -21.80
N GLU A 587 -2.92 -44.73 -22.69
CA GLU A 587 -3.99 -45.72 -22.42
C GLU A 587 -5.22 -45.11 -21.72
N ASN A 588 -5.43 -43.80 -21.91
CA ASN A 588 -6.43 -42.97 -21.23
C ASN A 588 -6.29 -42.93 -19.69
N THR A 589 -5.11 -43.25 -19.15
CA THR A 589 -4.81 -43.18 -17.72
C THR A 589 -4.90 -41.73 -17.23
N LEU A 590 -5.81 -41.49 -16.28
CA LEU A 590 -6.04 -40.18 -15.66
C LEU A 590 -4.91 -39.81 -14.69
N GLY A 591 -4.58 -38.52 -14.61
CA GLY A 591 -3.58 -37.99 -13.68
C GLY A 591 -2.67 -36.94 -14.31
N ILE A 592 -1.68 -36.50 -13.54
CA ILE A 592 -0.73 -35.46 -13.92
C ILE A 592 0.51 -36.10 -14.54
N TYR A 593 0.65 -35.94 -15.86
CA TYR A 593 1.86 -36.31 -16.59
C TYR A 593 2.88 -35.19 -16.42
N ARG A 594 4.07 -35.53 -15.94
CA ARG A 594 5.13 -34.57 -15.60
C ARG A 594 6.37 -34.77 -16.45
N GLY A 595 6.93 -33.68 -16.94
CA GLY A 595 8.21 -33.64 -17.63
C GLY A 595 8.86 -32.27 -17.45
N TRP A 596 10.01 -32.08 -18.09
CA TRP A 596 10.81 -30.87 -17.92
C TRP A 596 11.55 -30.50 -19.20
N VAL A 597 11.82 -29.20 -19.35
CA VAL A 597 12.72 -28.62 -20.35
C VAL A 597 13.76 -27.77 -19.62
N TYR A 598 15.03 -28.09 -19.84
CA TYR A 598 16.17 -27.48 -19.18
C TYR A 598 16.99 -26.69 -20.21
N LEU A 599 17.00 -25.38 -20.03
CA LEU A 599 17.82 -24.46 -20.81
C LEU A 599 19.13 -24.24 -20.06
N GLN A 600 20.27 -24.30 -20.76
CA GLN A 600 21.58 -24.02 -20.18
C GLN A 600 22.39 -23.08 -21.09
N ASP A 601 22.93 -22.04 -20.47
CA ASP A 601 23.95 -21.14 -21.02
C ASP A 601 25.05 -21.00 -19.97
N ASN A 602 26.25 -21.49 -20.31
CA ASN A 602 27.38 -21.49 -19.40
C ASN A 602 27.91 -20.08 -19.08
N GLN A 603 27.43 -19.06 -19.76
CA GLN A 603 27.75 -17.64 -19.55
C GLN A 603 26.57 -16.84 -18.98
N SER A 604 25.38 -17.42 -18.79
CA SER A 604 24.24 -16.72 -18.19
C SER A 604 24.37 -16.58 -16.68
N TYR A 605 23.92 -15.43 -16.18
CA TYR A 605 23.97 -15.07 -14.77
C TYR A 605 22.65 -14.40 -14.34
N PRO A 606 22.19 -14.58 -13.09
CA PRO A 606 22.91 -15.13 -11.94
C PRO A 606 22.99 -16.67 -11.93
N TYR A 607 22.24 -17.33 -12.81
CA TYR A 607 22.20 -18.78 -12.96
C TYR A 607 22.48 -19.18 -14.41
N GLN A 608 23.30 -20.21 -14.58
CA GLN A 608 23.70 -20.77 -15.87
C GLN A 608 22.66 -21.73 -16.46
N SER A 609 21.56 -21.95 -15.76
CA SER A 609 20.52 -22.87 -16.18
C SER A 609 19.14 -22.50 -15.65
N PHE A 610 18.14 -22.91 -16.42
CA PHE A 610 16.74 -22.63 -16.17
C PHE A 610 15.91 -23.91 -16.40
N ASN A 611 15.02 -24.24 -15.45
CA ASN A 611 14.16 -25.43 -15.53
C ASN A 611 12.68 -25.09 -15.71
N ILE A 612 12.08 -25.50 -16.81
CA ILE A 612 10.65 -25.40 -17.09
C ILE A 612 10.00 -26.75 -16.75
N THR A 613 9.14 -26.78 -15.74
CA THR A 613 8.30 -27.96 -15.45
C THR A 613 7.04 -27.91 -16.30
N VAL A 614 6.77 -28.97 -17.06
CA VAL A 614 5.57 -29.08 -17.90
C VAL A 614 4.66 -30.16 -17.30
N GLU A 615 3.45 -29.76 -16.91
CA GLU A 615 2.41 -30.64 -16.38
C GLU A 615 1.19 -30.69 -17.30
N VAL A 616 0.82 -31.89 -17.75
CA VAL A 616 -0.46 -32.13 -18.43
C VAL A 616 -1.32 -33.04 -17.57
N ASN A 617 -2.42 -32.49 -17.06
CA ASN A 617 -3.37 -33.18 -16.21
C ASN A 617 -4.49 -33.76 -17.08
N LEU A 618 -4.44 -35.07 -17.35
CA LEU A 618 -5.54 -35.78 -18.00
C LEU A 618 -6.65 -36.05 -16.99
N THR A 619 -7.81 -35.47 -17.23
CA THR A 619 -9.01 -35.63 -16.40
C THR A 619 -10.16 -36.22 -17.21
N ASN A 620 -11.19 -36.66 -16.50
CA ASN A 620 -12.47 -37.05 -17.05
C ASN A 620 -13.55 -35.98 -16.77
N LEU A 621 -13.18 -34.73 -16.52
CA LEU A 621 -14.15 -33.68 -16.19
C LEU A 621 -14.88 -33.16 -17.45
N LEU A 622 -16.16 -32.82 -17.29
CA LEU A 622 -16.93 -32.07 -18.28
C LEU A 622 -17.27 -30.68 -17.74
N ILE A 623 -17.26 -29.69 -18.62
CA ILE A 623 -17.91 -28.40 -18.38
C ILE A 623 -19.40 -28.61 -18.63
N VAL A 624 -20.22 -28.38 -17.60
CA VAL A 624 -21.68 -28.52 -17.69
C VAL A 624 -22.30 -27.21 -17.23
N THR A 625 -22.95 -26.52 -18.17
CA THR A 625 -23.52 -25.19 -17.92
C THR A 625 -25.04 -25.29 -18.01
N GLY A 626 -25.73 -24.99 -16.91
CA GLY A 626 -27.18 -24.86 -16.95
C GLY A 626 -27.59 -23.60 -17.69
N THR A 627 -28.57 -23.67 -18.58
CA THR A 627 -28.99 -22.55 -19.46
C THR A 627 -30.46 -22.18 -19.35
N GLY A 628 -31.24 -22.92 -18.56
CA GLY A 628 -32.67 -22.66 -18.38
C GLY A 628 -33.35 -23.70 -17.49
N VAL A 629 -34.46 -23.30 -16.87
CA VAL A 629 -35.45 -24.20 -16.29
C VAL A 629 -36.82 -23.61 -16.61
N GLU A 630 -37.71 -24.42 -17.17
CA GLU A 630 -39.06 -24.02 -17.58
C GLU A 630 -40.12 -25.04 -17.12
N THR A 631 -41.32 -24.59 -16.80
CA THR A 631 -42.51 -25.41 -16.52
C THR A 631 -43.25 -25.83 -17.80
N ASP A 632 -44.40 -26.51 -17.67
CA ASP A 632 -45.14 -27.03 -18.83
C ASP A 632 -45.82 -25.92 -19.66
N ASP A 633 -46.17 -24.79 -19.05
CA ASP A 633 -46.72 -23.60 -19.73
C ASP A 633 -45.64 -22.60 -20.19
N GLY A 634 -44.39 -22.79 -19.75
CA GLY A 634 -43.20 -22.16 -20.31
C GLY A 634 -42.65 -20.97 -19.51
N ASP A 635 -43.09 -20.76 -18.28
CA ASP A 635 -42.39 -19.89 -17.32
C ASP A 635 -41.46 -20.71 -16.40
N ASN A 636 -41.11 -20.22 -15.20
CA ASN A 636 -40.25 -20.92 -14.24
C ASN A 636 -40.88 -21.05 -12.85
N ILE A 637 -42.21 -21.07 -12.76
CA ILE A 637 -43.01 -21.04 -11.54
C ILE A 637 -43.92 -22.28 -11.51
N ILE A 638 -44.05 -22.91 -10.34
CA ILE A 638 -45.03 -23.97 -10.10
C ILE A 638 -46.16 -23.36 -9.26
N GLU A 639 -47.25 -22.91 -9.90
CA GLU A 639 -48.45 -22.39 -9.23
C GLU A 639 -49.30 -23.51 -8.63
N ASN A 640 -49.59 -24.56 -9.41
CA ASN A 640 -50.45 -25.65 -8.96
C ASN A 640 -49.69 -26.66 -8.12
N THR A 641 -49.29 -26.23 -6.93
CA THR A 641 -48.53 -27.02 -5.97
C THR A 641 -49.32 -28.18 -5.32
N SER A 642 -50.52 -28.49 -5.84
CA SER A 642 -51.37 -29.62 -5.42
C SER A 642 -51.30 -30.83 -6.35
N GLU A 643 -50.75 -30.67 -7.55
CA GLU A 643 -50.61 -31.71 -8.58
C GLU A 643 -49.13 -31.84 -8.99
N THR A 644 -48.79 -32.90 -9.73
CA THR A 644 -47.44 -33.07 -10.30
C THR A 644 -47.34 -32.32 -11.63
N GLU A 645 -46.22 -31.65 -11.85
CA GLU A 645 -45.96 -30.85 -13.06
C GLU A 645 -44.66 -31.29 -13.73
N ASN A 646 -44.56 -31.15 -15.06
CA ASN A 646 -43.31 -31.46 -15.74
C ASN A 646 -42.45 -30.20 -15.86
N VAL A 647 -41.17 -30.34 -15.55
CA VAL A 647 -40.18 -29.27 -15.63
C VAL A 647 -39.18 -29.64 -16.73
N THR A 648 -38.97 -28.74 -17.67
CA THR A 648 -37.94 -28.80 -18.70
C THR A 648 -36.68 -28.15 -18.13
N VAL A 649 -35.56 -28.89 -18.01
CA VAL A 649 -34.26 -28.30 -17.63
C VAL A 649 -33.42 -28.17 -18.88
N LYS A 650 -32.74 -27.04 -19.08
CA LYS A 650 -31.87 -26.78 -20.24
C LYS A 650 -30.42 -26.70 -19.81
N PHE A 651 -29.52 -27.38 -20.52
CA PHE A 651 -28.09 -27.34 -20.23
C PHE A 651 -27.23 -27.61 -21.46
N VAL A 652 -25.95 -27.25 -21.38
CA VAL A 652 -24.89 -27.57 -22.34
C VAL A 652 -23.85 -28.44 -21.63
N ALA A 653 -23.26 -29.40 -22.35
CA ALA A 653 -22.15 -30.21 -21.87
C ALA A 653 -21.01 -30.21 -22.90
N GLN A 654 -19.80 -29.88 -22.44
CA GLN A 654 -18.59 -29.74 -23.23
C GLN A 654 -17.42 -30.47 -22.58
N TYR A 655 -16.46 -30.88 -23.40
CA TYR A 655 -15.14 -31.30 -22.97
C TYR A 655 -14.23 -30.07 -22.70
N LEU A 656 -13.19 -30.23 -21.88
CA LEU A 656 -12.14 -29.23 -21.56
C LEU A 656 -11.26 -28.81 -22.78
N ASN A 657 -11.54 -29.33 -23.97
CA ASN A 657 -10.97 -28.86 -25.23
C ASN A 657 -11.94 -27.96 -26.04
N GLY A 658 -13.12 -27.65 -25.49
CA GLY A 658 -14.17 -26.85 -26.13
C GLY A 658 -15.14 -27.64 -27.01
N ASP A 659 -14.90 -28.93 -27.24
CA ASP A 659 -15.80 -29.75 -28.07
C ASP A 659 -17.14 -29.98 -27.36
N TRP A 660 -18.23 -29.72 -28.08
CA TRP A 660 -19.59 -29.96 -27.62
C TRP A 660 -19.92 -31.45 -27.68
N ILE A 661 -20.48 -32.00 -26.60
CA ILE A 661 -21.08 -33.33 -26.64
C ILE A 661 -22.38 -33.21 -27.44
N ASN A 662 -22.39 -33.67 -28.69
CA ASN A 662 -23.52 -33.57 -29.60
C ASN A 662 -24.19 -34.94 -29.83
N ASN A 663 -25.53 -35.00 -29.82
CA ASN A 663 -26.35 -36.16 -30.18
C ASN A 663 -25.91 -37.50 -29.54
N SER A 664 -25.44 -37.49 -28.28
CA SER A 664 -24.92 -38.69 -27.60
C SER A 664 -25.18 -38.72 -26.09
N LEU A 665 -26.12 -37.90 -25.60
CA LEU A 665 -26.64 -38.00 -24.24
C LEU A 665 -28.07 -38.55 -24.26
N GLU A 666 -28.23 -39.73 -23.69
CA GLU A 666 -29.51 -40.35 -23.38
C GLU A 666 -29.99 -39.93 -21.99
N ALA A 667 -31.25 -40.26 -21.65
CA ALA A 667 -31.83 -39.94 -20.34
C ALA A 667 -31.03 -40.51 -19.16
N GLU A 668 -30.38 -41.68 -19.34
CA GLU A 668 -29.54 -42.29 -18.31
C GLU A 668 -28.21 -41.57 -18.07
N ASN A 669 -27.74 -40.76 -19.02
CA ASN A 669 -26.52 -39.97 -18.88
C ASN A 669 -26.70 -38.71 -18.04
N VAL A 670 -27.94 -38.35 -17.67
CA VAL A 670 -28.26 -37.07 -17.03
C VAL A 670 -28.98 -37.30 -15.70
N SER A 671 -28.40 -36.77 -14.62
CA SER A 671 -28.90 -36.88 -13.26
C SER A 671 -29.27 -35.48 -12.74
N ILE A 672 -30.57 -35.24 -12.56
CA ILE A 672 -31.09 -33.92 -12.14
C ILE A 672 -31.63 -34.01 -10.72
N TRP A 673 -31.33 -33.00 -9.91
CA TRP A 673 -31.94 -32.76 -8.61
C TRP A 673 -32.04 -31.26 -8.34
N PHE A 674 -32.87 -30.87 -7.39
CA PHE A 674 -33.11 -29.48 -7.03
C PHE A 674 -32.71 -29.22 -5.59
N TYR A 675 -32.26 -28.01 -5.29
CA TYR A 675 -31.99 -27.58 -3.92
C TYR A 675 -32.37 -26.12 -3.69
N GLU A 676 -32.94 -25.84 -2.52
CA GLU A 676 -33.19 -24.47 -2.07
C GLU A 676 -31.94 -23.99 -1.30
N PRO A 677 -31.23 -22.94 -1.76
CA PRO A 677 -29.91 -22.58 -1.24
C PRO A 677 -29.94 -21.95 0.16
N ASN A 678 -31.09 -21.45 0.63
CA ASN A 678 -31.25 -20.76 1.91
C ASN A 678 -31.74 -21.69 3.04
N GLY A 679 -32.51 -22.72 2.70
CA GLY A 679 -33.06 -23.72 3.62
C GLY A 679 -32.30 -25.05 3.64
N SER A 680 -31.29 -25.25 2.79
CA SER A 680 -30.56 -26.52 2.61
C SER A 680 -31.45 -27.72 2.26
N TYR A 681 -32.66 -27.48 1.74
CA TYR A 681 -33.60 -28.53 1.39
C TYR A 681 -33.26 -29.10 0.01
N ARG A 682 -33.27 -30.43 -0.10
CA ARG A 682 -32.94 -31.17 -1.32
C ARG A 682 -34.17 -31.91 -1.86
N TYR A 683 -34.43 -31.81 -3.16
CA TYR A 683 -35.47 -32.57 -3.86
C TYR A 683 -34.90 -33.40 -5.02
N PRO A 684 -35.12 -34.73 -5.06
CA PRO A 684 -35.62 -35.56 -3.95
C PRO A 684 -34.65 -35.53 -2.75
N ALA A 685 -35.10 -35.92 -1.56
CA ALA A 685 -34.26 -35.90 -0.36
C ALA A 685 -32.97 -36.75 -0.50
N SER A 686 -33.00 -37.80 -1.34
CA SER A 686 -31.85 -38.57 -1.81
C SER A 686 -32.10 -39.07 -3.24
N GLY A 687 -31.04 -39.38 -3.98
CA GLY A 687 -31.14 -39.81 -5.40
C GLY A 687 -31.38 -38.67 -6.38
N TYR A 688 -31.97 -38.97 -7.54
CA TYR A 688 -32.21 -38.03 -8.64
C TYR A 688 -33.65 -38.13 -9.15
N LEU A 689 -34.10 -37.12 -9.89
CA LEU A 689 -35.39 -37.13 -10.57
C LEU A 689 -35.33 -37.96 -11.85
N THR A 690 -36.44 -38.61 -12.19
CA THR A 690 -36.57 -39.38 -13.42
C THR A 690 -36.56 -38.44 -14.62
N VAL A 691 -35.49 -38.51 -15.41
CA VAL A 691 -35.34 -37.79 -16.69
C VAL A 691 -36.01 -38.56 -17.82
N TYR A 692 -36.69 -37.86 -18.72
CA TYR A 692 -37.26 -38.39 -19.95
C TYR A 692 -37.35 -37.31 -21.04
N ASN A 693 -37.62 -37.70 -22.28
CA ASN A 693 -37.66 -36.76 -23.41
C ASN A 693 -39.04 -36.08 -23.54
N LYS A 694 -39.06 -34.80 -23.91
CA LYS A 694 -40.26 -34.04 -24.26
C LYS A 694 -40.88 -34.63 -25.53
N THR A 695 -42.16 -35.00 -25.47
CA THR A 695 -42.86 -35.77 -26.52
C THR A 695 -42.89 -35.03 -27.87
N GLY A 696 -41.99 -35.42 -28.78
CA GLY A 696 -41.84 -34.81 -30.10
C GLY A 696 -40.65 -35.34 -30.90
N GLY A 697 -39.61 -35.85 -30.22
CA GLY A 697 -38.53 -36.61 -30.87
C GLY A 697 -39.02 -37.95 -31.44
N THR A 698 -38.65 -38.28 -32.68
CA THR A 698 -39.06 -39.50 -33.38
C THR A 698 -38.17 -40.73 -33.08
N GLY A 699 -37.34 -40.66 -32.04
CA GLY A 699 -36.46 -41.73 -31.55
C GLY A 699 -36.76 -42.09 -30.10
N GLN A 700 -36.62 -43.38 -29.76
CA GLN A 700 -36.93 -43.93 -28.45
C GLN A 700 -35.65 -44.07 -27.60
N GLY A 701 -35.23 -42.98 -26.94
CA GLY A 701 -34.08 -42.98 -26.00
C GLY A 701 -33.42 -41.61 -25.81
N ASP A 702 -33.18 -40.90 -26.91
CA ASP A 702 -32.41 -39.64 -26.93
C ASP A 702 -33.10 -38.50 -26.16
N ILE A 703 -32.32 -37.63 -25.51
CA ILE A 703 -32.80 -36.32 -25.03
C ILE A 703 -32.90 -35.36 -26.23
N TRP A 704 -33.98 -34.59 -26.36
CA TRP A 704 -34.06 -33.60 -27.44
C TRP A 704 -32.93 -32.56 -27.34
N PHE A 705 -32.26 -32.35 -28.46
CA PHE A 705 -31.11 -31.47 -28.62
C PHE A 705 -31.29 -30.67 -29.91
N THR A 706 -30.95 -29.39 -29.85
CA THR A 706 -30.84 -28.55 -31.07
C THR A 706 -29.38 -28.58 -31.51
N PRO A 707 -29.05 -28.80 -32.79
CA PRO A 707 -27.66 -28.68 -33.26
C PRO A 707 -27.03 -27.35 -32.82
N ASN A 708 -25.96 -27.42 -32.02
CA ASN A 708 -25.29 -26.30 -31.36
C ASN A 708 -26.15 -25.50 -30.35
N GLY A 709 -27.14 -26.15 -29.73
CA GLY A 709 -28.00 -25.58 -28.69
C GLY A 709 -28.00 -26.44 -27.41
N PRO A 710 -28.86 -26.13 -26.43
CA PRO A 710 -28.92 -26.90 -25.19
C PRO A 710 -29.64 -28.25 -25.38
N TYR A 711 -29.27 -29.22 -24.53
CA TYR A 711 -30.08 -30.38 -24.20
C TYR A 711 -31.26 -29.95 -23.35
N VAL A 712 -32.44 -30.54 -23.59
CA VAL A 712 -33.68 -30.15 -22.89
C VAL A 712 -34.47 -31.35 -22.32
N PRO A 713 -33.90 -32.09 -21.34
CA PRO A 713 -34.65 -33.11 -20.60
C PRO A 713 -35.91 -32.57 -19.92
N ASN A 714 -36.98 -33.36 -19.95
CA ASN A 714 -38.10 -33.21 -19.05
C ASN A 714 -37.90 -34.09 -17.81
N ILE A 715 -38.44 -33.64 -16.69
CA ILE A 715 -38.56 -34.35 -15.42
C ILE A 715 -39.98 -34.14 -14.87
N THR A 716 -40.47 -35.07 -14.04
CA THR A 716 -41.71 -34.85 -13.27
C THR A 716 -41.34 -34.34 -11.87
N PHE A 717 -41.89 -33.19 -11.49
CA PHE A 717 -41.71 -32.55 -10.19
C PHE A 717 -43.00 -32.70 -9.37
N ASP A 718 -42.88 -33.15 -8.11
CA ASP A 718 -44.02 -33.33 -7.19
C ASP A 718 -43.99 -32.28 -6.06
N PRO A 719 -44.58 -31.09 -6.26
CA PRO A 719 -44.57 -29.99 -5.30
C PRO A 719 -45.40 -30.23 -4.04
N ARG A 720 -46.11 -31.36 -3.91
CA ARG A 720 -47.06 -31.57 -2.80
C ARG A 720 -46.38 -31.56 -1.44
N ASN A 721 -45.23 -32.21 -1.32
CA ASN A 721 -44.45 -32.38 -0.07
C ASN A 721 -43.16 -31.52 -0.03
N ILE A 722 -43.08 -30.50 -0.89
CA ILE A 722 -41.93 -29.61 -1.02
C ILE A 722 -42.31 -28.23 -0.45
N PRO A 723 -41.48 -27.61 0.43
CA PRO A 723 -41.68 -26.22 0.86
C PRO A 723 -41.56 -25.26 -0.32
N GLY A 724 -42.34 -24.16 -0.34
CA GLY A 724 -42.16 -23.12 -1.34
C GLY A 724 -40.78 -22.46 -1.27
N GLY A 725 -40.28 -21.92 -2.38
CA GLY A 725 -38.94 -21.32 -2.41
C GLY A 725 -38.30 -21.30 -3.79
N ARG A 726 -37.06 -20.78 -3.87
CA ARG A 726 -36.29 -20.70 -5.11
C ARG A 726 -35.31 -21.86 -5.21
N TYR A 727 -35.66 -22.84 -6.01
CA TYR A 727 -34.88 -24.04 -6.20
C TYR A 727 -33.90 -23.90 -7.37
N ASN A 728 -32.64 -24.22 -7.11
CA ASN A 728 -31.60 -24.32 -8.13
C ASN A 728 -31.58 -25.76 -8.66
N ALA A 729 -31.59 -25.91 -9.99
CA ALA A 729 -31.35 -27.20 -10.64
C ALA A 729 -29.86 -27.52 -10.58
N LYS A 730 -29.50 -28.71 -10.10
CA LYS A 730 -28.18 -29.33 -10.22
C LYS A 730 -28.28 -30.41 -11.29
N ILE A 731 -27.42 -30.29 -12.30
CA ILE A 731 -27.39 -31.17 -13.47
C ILE A 731 -26.04 -31.89 -13.48
N THR A 732 -26.02 -33.17 -13.15
CA THR A 732 -24.83 -34.01 -13.32
C THR A 732 -24.93 -34.77 -14.64
N VAL A 733 -23.90 -34.68 -15.47
CA VAL A 733 -23.82 -35.37 -16.77
C VAL A 733 -22.70 -36.40 -16.73
N THR A 734 -23.00 -37.62 -17.15
CA THR A 734 -22.05 -38.73 -17.29
C THR A 734 -22.01 -39.21 -18.73
N HIS A 735 -20.91 -38.98 -19.44
CA HIS A 735 -20.72 -39.39 -20.84
C HIS A 735 -19.71 -40.53 -20.96
N HIS A 736 -19.89 -41.42 -21.94
CA HIS A 736 -18.96 -42.50 -22.23
C HIS A 736 -18.35 -42.32 -23.62
N ASN A 737 -17.04 -42.09 -23.70
CA ASN A 737 -16.31 -41.96 -24.97
C ASN A 737 -14.92 -42.61 -24.87
N ASN A 738 -14.52 -43.40 -25.88
CA ASN A 738 -13.20 -44.05 -25.96
C ASN A 738 -12.76 -44.75 -24.65
N SER A 739 -13.66 -45.51 -24.03
CA SER A 739 -13.48 -46.22 -22.76
C SER A 739 -13.25 -45.34 -21.51
N VAL A 740 -13.38 -44.02 -21.63
CA VAL A 740 -13.36 -43.07 -20.50
C VAL A 740 -14.80 -42.72 -20.11
N VAL A 741 -15.05 -42.62 -18.81
CA VAL A 741 -16.32 -42.14 -18.24
C VAL A 741 -16.13 -40.70 -17.77
N TYR A 742 -16.68 -39.75 -18.51
CA TYR A 742 -16.58 -38.32 -18.20
C TYR A 742 -17.73 -37.88 -17.31
N THR A 743 -17.45 -37.00 -16.36
CA THR A 743 -18.42 -36.49 -15.41
C THR A 743 -18.28 -34.99 -15.23
N GLY A 744 -19.38 -34.25 -15.32
CA GLY A 744 -19.44 -32.83 -14.93
C GLY A 744 -20.71 -32.53 -14.17
N THR A 745 -20.74 -31.42 -13.42
CA THR A 745 -21.94 -30.97 -12.71
C THR A 745 -22.13 -29.47 -12.87
N GLY A 746 -23.25 -29.09 -13.49
CA GLY A 746 -23.69 -27.72 -13.65
C GLY A 746 -24.77 -27.32 -12.65
N THR A 747 -25.04 -26.02 -12.60
CA THR A 747 -26.13 -25.43 -11.81
C THR A 747 -26.95 -24.48 -12.69
N TYR A 748 -28.24 -24.32 -12.38
CA TYR A 748 -29.05 -23.20 -12.88
C TYR A 748 -29.99 -22.68 -11.80
N SER A 749 -30.31 -21.38 -11.83
CA SER A 749 -31.22 -20.71 -10.89
C SER A 749 -32.25 -19.88 -11.66
N SER A 750 -33.54 -19.85 -11.31
CA SER A 750 -34.27 -20.55 -10.24
C SER A 750 -35.61 -21.08 -10.74
N LEU A 751 -36.01 -22.27 -10.32
CA LEU A 751 -37.40 -22.74 -10.32
C LEU A 751 -38.10 -22.22 -9.06
N LEU A 752 -39.22 -21.51 -9.19
CA LEU A 752 -39.98 -20.99 -8.04
C LEU A 752 -41.14 -21.93 -7.71
N VAL A 753 -41.12 -22.55 -6.52
CA VAL A 753 -42.29 -23.32 -6.02
C VAL A 753 -43.21 -22.34 -5.29
N ASN A 754 -44.38 -22.04 -5.86
CA ASN A 754 -45.28 -21.02 -5.32
C ASN A 754 -46.11 -21.55 -4.15
N LYS A 755 -45.49 -21.54 -2.96
CA LYS A 755 -46.03 -21.97 -1.67
C LYS A 755 -45.38 -21.17 -0.54
N PRO A 756 -45.84 -21.30 0.70
CA PRO A 756 -45.06 -20.93 1.88
C PRO A 756 -43.85 -21.85 2.05
N GLY A 757 -42.73 -21.30 2.52
CA GLY A 757 -41.50 -22.04 2.78
C GLY A 757 -40.77 -21.46 3.98
N LEU A 758 -41.06 -21.99 5.16
CA LEU A 758 -40.48 -21.48 6.40
C LEU A 758 -39.12 -22.11 6.71
N ASN A 759 -38.08 -21.30 6.89
CA ASN A 759 -36.83 -21.76 7.51
C ASN A 759 -36.88 -21.44 9.00
N LEU A 760 -36.68 -22.44 9.86
CA LEU A 760 -36.64 -22.28 11.32
C LEU A 760 -35.21 -22.51 11.79
N THR A 761 -34.58 -21.47 12.34
CA THR A 761 -33.23 -21.53 12.89
C THR A 761 -33.23 -21.23 14.39
N LEU A 762 -32.59 -22.09 15.17
CA LEU A 762 -32.47 -21.90 16.61
C LEU A 762 -31.41 -20.83 16.88
N VAL A 763 -31.79 -19.74 17.53
CA VAL A 763 -30.87 -18.64 17.86
C VAL A 763 -30.14 -18.91 19.18
N SER A 764 -30.88 -19.31 20.22
CA SER A 764 -30.32 -19.72 21.51
C SER A 764 -31.38 -20.28 22.46
N PRO A 765 -30.98 -21.09 23.47
CA PRO A 765 -29.95 -22.13 23.44
C PRO A 765 -30.56 -23.51 23.10
N ASN A 766 -29.74 -24.47 22.66
CA ASN A 766 -30.19 -25.86 22.44
C ASN A 766 -30.21 -26.71 23.72
N TYR A 767 -29.61 -26.22 24.81
CA TYR A 767 -29.61 -26.83 26.13
C TYR A 767 -30.03 -25.80 27.18
N ILE A 768 -31.08 -26.09 27.93
CA ILE A 768 -31.66 -25.24 28.97
C ILE A 768 -31.53 -25.96 30.32
N THR A 769 -31.08 -25.26 31.36
CA THR A 769 -31.13 -25.76 32.74
C THR A 769 -31.93 -24.79 33.59
N LEU A 770 -32.86 -25.36 34.37
CA LEU A 770 -33.69 -24.68 35.34
C LEU A 770 -33.42 -25.30 36.71
N ASN A 771 -33.36 -24.49 37.76
CA ASN A 771 -33.33 -24.97 39.14
C ASN A 771 -34.74 -24.94 39.72
N GLU A 772 -35.10 -25.94 40.52
CA GLU A 772 -36.27 -25.84 41.38
C GLU A 772 -36.02 -24.78 42.47
N GLU A 773 -36.89 -23.79 42.56
CA GLU A 773 -37.00 -22.89 43.71
C GLU A 773 -38.45 -22.91 44.18
N GLY A 774 -38.66 -22.82 45.50
CA GLY A 774 -39.95 -23.06 46.15
C GLY A 774 -41.11 -22.24 45.57
N ALA A 775 -42.32 -22.80 45.70
CA ALA A 775 -43.62 -22.56 45.02
C ALA A 775 -44.09 -21.14 44.59
N SER A 776 -43.28 -20.10 44.66
CA SER A 776 -43.56 -18.73 44.23
C SER A 776 -42.50 -18.11 43.29
N SER A 777 -41.36 -18.76 43.01
CA SER A 777 -40.31 -18.18 42.14
C SER A 777 -39.49 -19.20 41.34
N GLY A 778 -40.15 -20.12 40.61
CA GLY A 778 -39.45 -21.04 39.70
C GLY A 778 -38.54 -20.32 38.71
N THR A 779 -37.35 -20.88 38.46
CA THR A 779 -36.38 -20.27 37.53
C THR A 779 -36.93 -20.21 36.12
N THR A 780 -36.54 -19.17 35.37
CA THR A 780 -37.00 -18.89 34.01
C THR A 780 -35.82 -18.94 33.04
N ALA A 781 -36.01 -19.59 31.90
CA ALA A 781 -35.18 -19.49 30.71
C ALA A 781 -35.99 -19.04 29.48
N TYR A 782 -35.30 -18.64 28.42
CA TYR A 782 -35.90 -18.23 27.16
C TYR A 782 -35.30 -19.03 26.00
N LEU A 783 -36.16 -19.54 25.13
CA LEU A 783 -35.80 -20.23 23.88
C LEU A 783 -36.16 -19.30 22.70
N ASN A 784 -35.16 -18.92 21.91
CA ASN A 784 -35.30 -18.00 20.78
C ASN A 784 -35.16 -18.75 19.45
N VAL A 785 -36.16 -18.65 18.58
CA VAL A 785 -36.16 -19.20 17.22
C VAL A 785 -36.36 -18.08 16.22
N SER A 786 -35.49 -18.00 15.23
CA SER A 786 -35.65 -17.16 14.06
C SER A 786 -36.40 -17.92 12.98
N VAL A 787 -37.33 -17.24 12.30
CA VAL A 787 -38.14 -17.80 11.22
C VAL A 787 -38.13 -16.84 10.03
N VAL A 788 -37.85 -17.36 8.84
CA VAL A 788 -37.89 -16.63 7.57
C VAL A 788 -38.80 -17.38 6.60
N ASN A 789 -39.52 -16.67 5.73
CA ASN A 789 -40.33 -17.28 4.67
C ASN A 789 -39.67 -17.04 3.30
N TYR A 790 -38.92 -18.02 2.80
CA TYR A 790 -38.31 -17.96 1.47
C TYR A 790 -39.29 -18.37 0.35
N GLY A 791 -40.45 -18.94 0.71
CA GLY A 791 -41.54 -19.17 -0.23
C GLY A 791 -42.20 -17.87 -0.68
N SER A 792 -42.75 -17.85 -1.90
CA SER A 792 -43.38 -16.64 -2.48
C SER A 792 -44.78 -16.34 -1.91
N GLU A 793 -45.46 -17.32 -1.33
CA GLU A 793 -46.76 -17.11 -0.67
C GLU A 793 -46.59 -16.77 0.82
N ARG A 794 -47.51 -15.95 1.36
CA ARG A 794 -47.57 -15.64 2.79
C ARG A 794 -47.79 -16.92 3.61
N ALA A 795 -46.86 -17.24 4.49
CA ALA A 795 -47.02 -18.27 5.48
C ALA A 795 -48.06 -17.85 6.53
N SER A 796 -49.03 -18.71 6.79
CA SER A 796 -49.98 -18.55 7.89
C SER A 796 -50.20 -19.87 8.62
N GLY A 797 -50.46 -19.78 9.92
CA GLY A 797 -50.70 -20.96 10.76
C GLY A 797 -50.16 -20.77 12.17
N VAL A 798 -49.77 -21.88 12.78
CA VAL A 798 -49.25 -21.93 14.16
C VAL A 798 -47.79 -22.40 14.15
N LEU A 799 -46.97 -21.75 14.97
CA LEU A 799 -45.63 -22.18 15.37
C LEU A 799 -45.69 -22.61 16.84
N LYS A 800 -45.37 -23.88 17.13
CA LYS A 800 -45.50 -24.46 18.48
C LYS A 800 -44.17 -25.10 18.92
N LEU A 801 -43.82 -24.87 20.18
CA LEU A 801 -42.87 -25.68 20.94
C LEU A 801 -43.65 -26.81 21.61
N GLU A 802 -43.17 -28.05 21.51
CA GLU A 802 -43.86 -29.20 22.11
C GLU A 802 -43.96 -29.08 23.64
N ASP A 803 -45.18 -29.13 24.18
CA ASP A 803 -45.54 -28.70 25.54
C ASP A 803 -45.79 -29.87 26.53
N ASN A 804 -45.62 -31.12 26.09
CA ASN A 804 -45.84 -32.31 26.92
C ASN A 804 -44.64 -32.58 27.87
N TRP A 805 -44.50 -31.81 28.95
CA TRP A 805 -43.59 -32.13 30.06
C TRP A 805 -44.02 -31.51 31.41
N ASP A 806 -44.54 -32.33 32.32
CA ASP A 806 -45.16 -31.95 33.62
C ASP A 806 -44.24 -31.23 34.64
N TYR A 807 -43.02 -30.86 34.26
CA TYR A 807 -42.03 -30.20 35.10
C TYR A 807 -41.69 -28.76 34.65
N VAL A 808 -42.24 -28.31 33.51
CA VAL A 808 -42.03 -26.94 33.01
C VAL A 808 -43.30 -26.36 32.40
N THR A 809 -43.66 -25.16 32.84
CA THR A 809 -44.60 -24.29 32.13
C THR A 809 -43.85 -23.61 30.98
N ILE A 810 -44.20 -23.99 29.76
CA ILE A 810 -43.80 -23.30 28.52
C ILE A 810 -44.88 -22.29 28.17
N ILE A 811 -44.52 -21.01 28.04
CA ILE A 811 -45.41 -19.99 27.47
C ILE A 811 -44.80 -19.20 26.32
N SER A 812 -45.66 -18.79 25.37
CA SER A 812 -45.26 -17.82 24.34
C SER A 812 -44.95 -16.48 25.00
N TYR A 813 -43.83 -15.85 24.62
CA TYR A 813 -43.35 -14.61 25.23
C TYR A 813 -43.36 -13.47 24.21
N THR A 814 -44.31 -12.55 24.37
CA THR A 814 -44.66 -11.55 23.34
C THR A 814 -43.91 -10.23 23.43
N ASP A 815 -43.08 -10.01 24.44
CA ASP A 815 -42.45 -8.69 24.69
C ASP A 815 -41.37 -8.32 23.65
N ASN A 816 -40.92 -9.27 22.81
CA ASN A 816 -39.78 -9.11 21.89
C ASN A 816 -40.07 -9.51 20.42
N ALA A 817 -41.33 -9.51 19.98
CA ALA A 817 -41.67 -9.71 18.56
C ALA A 817 -41.38 -8.46 17.71
N SER A 818 -40.10 -8.12 17.54
CA SER A 818 -39.62 -7.03 16.67
C SER A 818 -39.31 -7.55 15.24
N GLY A 819 -39.75 -6.81 14.22
CA GLY A 819 -39.62 -7.17 12.80
C GLY A 819 -40.97 -7.21 12.06
N ALA A 820 -40.95 -7.42 10.73
CA ALA A 820 -42.11 -7.40 9.83
C ALA A 820 -43.20 -8.50 10.03
N CYS A 821 -43.34 -9.05 11.24
CA CYS A 821 -44.01 -10.33 11.52
C CYS A 821 -45.55 -10.27 11.65
N GLY A 822 -46.20 -9.34 10.95
CA GLY A 822 -47.65 -9.34 10.72
C GLY A 822 -48.58 -9.22 11.95
N GLY A 823 -48.04 -9.04 13.16
CA GLY A 823 -48.81 -9.05 14.41
C GLY A 823 -49.08 -10.46 14.94
N ALA A 824 -48.01 -11.19 15.29
CA ALA A 824 -48.13 -12.51 15.92
C ALA A 824 -48.87 -12.44 17.26
N ILE A 825 -50.05 -13.05 17.34
CA ILE A 825 -50.83 -13.16 18.58
C ILE A 825 -50.44 -14.48 19.26
N GLY A 826 -49.74 -14.37 20.39
CA GLY A 826 -49.37 -15.49 21.24
C GLY A 826 -50.57 -16.14 21.92
N GLY A 827 -50.64 -17.47 21.87
CA GLY A 827 -51.48 -18.28 22.75
C GLY A 827 -50.72 -18.67 24.02
N THR A 828 -51.21 -19.67 24.75
CA THR A 828 -50.50 -20.18 25.94
C THR A 828 -49.11 -20.68 25.59
N ASP A 829 -48.98 -21.54 24.59
CA ASP A 829 -47.79 -22.34 24.26
C ASP A 829 -47.28 -22.14 22.81
N TYR A 830 -48.00 -21.35 22.02
CA TYR A 830 -47.81 -21.24 20.57
C TYR A 830 -47.92 -19.80 20.07
N PHE A 831 -47.42 -19.55 18.86
CA PHE A 831 -47.59 -18.30 18.13
C PHE A 831 -48.45 -18.50 16.89
N ASN A 832 -49.46 -17.65 16.70
CA ASN A 832 -50.09 -17.49 15.38
C ASN A 832 -49.14 -16.66 14.51
N ILE A 833 -48.74 -17.20 13.35
CA ILE A 833 -47.80 -16.54 12.44
C ILE A 833 -48.50 -16.02 11.18
N GLN A 834 -48.10 -14.83 10.74
CA GLN A 834 -48.39 -14.28 9.42
C GLN A 834 -47.10 -13.65 8.89
N ILE A 835 -46.35 -14.41 8.10
CA ILE A 835 -45.05 -13.99 7.56
C ILE A 835 -45.20 -13.88 6.05
N ASP A 836 -44.99 -12.69 5.50
CA ASP A 836 -45.11 -12.44 4.07
C ASP A 836 -44.14 -13.29 3.24
N GLY A 837 -44.47 -13.53 1.97
CA GLY A 837 -43.61 -14.28 1.06
C GLY A 837 -42.38 -13.51 0.61
N ASN A 838 -41.31 -14.21 0.27
CA ASN A 838 -39.99 -13.65 -0.05
C ASN A 838 -39.43 -12.71 1.04
N ALA A 839 -39.68 -13.03 2.32
CA ALA A 839 -39.23 -12.20 3.43
C ALA A 839 -37.69 -12.22 3.53
N THR A 840 -37.06 -11.04 3.45
CA THR A 840 -35.63 -10.85 3.76
C THR A 840 -35.38 -10.56 5.24
N GLU A 841 -36.44 -10.22 5.99
CA GLU A 841 -36.37 -9.99 7.43
C GLU A 841 -36.66 -11.27 8.23
N HIS A 842 -35.95 -11.43 9.33
CA HIS A 842 -36.08 -12.55 10.25
C HIS A 842 -37.12 -12.26 11.34
N CYS A 843 -38.10 -13.15 11.50
CA CYS A 843 -39.04 -13.09 12.60
C CYS A 843 -38.53 -13.86 13.82
N LEU A 844 -38.36 -13.17 14.95
CA LEU A 844 -37.93 -13.77 16.21
C LEU A 844 -39.14 -14.19 17.06
N PHE A 845 -39.19 -15.47 17.42
CA PHE A 845 -40.20 -16.05 18.31
C PHE A 845 -39.52 -16.58 19.57
N THR A 846 -40.04 -16.17 20.74
CA THR A 846 -39.44 -16.48 22.05
C THR A 846 -40.43 -17.28 22.90
N TRP A 847 -40.03 -18.45 23.39
CA TRP A 847 -40.75 -19.14 24.46
C TRP A 847 -40.09 -18.87 25.80
N LYS A 848 -40.87 -18.47 26.79
CA LYS A 848 -40.47 -18.41 28.20
C LYS A 848 -40.74 -19.77 28.82
N ILE A 849 -39.72 -20.41 29.36
CA ILE A 849 -39.81 -21.74 29.98
C ILE A 849 -39.51 -21.57 31.46
N THR A 850 -40.46 -21.97 32.32
CA THR A 850 -40.38 -21.80 33.78
C THR A 850 -40.50 -23.17 34.43
N SER A 851 -39.70 -23.48 35.45
CA SER A 851 -39.85 -24.73 36.21
C SER A 851 -41.17 -24.73 36.99
N ASP A 852 -41.95 -25.81 36.88
CA ASP A 852 -43.14 -25.99 37.70
C ASP A 852 -42.71 -26.44 39.10
N GLY A 853 -42.75 -25.51 40.06
CA GLY A 853 -42.16 -25.67 41.40
C GLY A 853 -42.92 -26.60 42.35
N GLY A 854 -43.07 -27.87 41.95
CA GLY A 854 -43.52 -28.97 42.80
C GLY A 854 -42.41 -29.99 43.02
N ASN A 855 -42.02 -30.19 44.28
CA ASN A 855 -40.86 -30.96 44.75
C ASN A 855 -40.47 -32.14 43.84
N ILE A 856 -39.47 -31.95 42.99
CA ILE A 856 -38.94 -33.03 42.16
C ILE A 856 -37.93 -33.87 42.97
N SER A 857 -38.20 -35.16 43.14
CA SER A 857 -37.35 -36.06 43.94
C SER A 857 -35.94 -36.30 43.37
N SER A 858 -35.66 -35.82 42.16
CA SER A 858 -34.45 -36.05 41.37
C SER A 858 -34.51 -35.23 40.09
N ASP A 859 -33.36 -34.83 39.57
CA ASP A 859 -33.21 -34.17 38.27
C ASP A 859 -34.08 -34.79 37.18
N LYS A 860 -34.70 -33.91 36.39
CA LYS A 860 -35.49 -34.28 35.21
C LYS A 860 -34.78 -33.77 33.97
N LEU A 861 -34.66 -34.62 32.96
CA LEU A 861 -34.02 -34.31 31.68
C LEU A 861 -34.91 -34.80 30.55
N LYS A 862 -35.11 -33.95 29.54
CA LYS A 862 -35.79 -34.33 28.29
C LYS A 862 -35.01 -33.71 27.13
N THR A 863 -34.61 -34.53 26.16
CA THR A 863 -33.60 -34.20 25.12
C THR A 863 -34.17 -34.04 23.72
N ASP A 864 -35.47 -34.24 23.55
CA ASP A 864 -36.16 -34.41 22.27
C ASP A 864 -37.17 -33.31 21.94
N PHE A 865 -37.15 -32.17 22.68
CA PHE A 865 -38.05 -31.06 22.39
C PHE A 865 -37.87 -30.56 20.94
N ARG A 866 -39.00 -30.21 20.33
CA ARG A 866 -39.08 -29.74 18.95
C ARG A 866 -39.91 -28.47 18.82
N VAL A 867 -39.45 -27.58 17.93
CA VAL A 867 -40.24 -26.45 17.43
C VAL A 867 -40.62 -26.76 15.99
N TYR A 868 -41.92 -26.71 15.72
CA TYR A 868 -42.51 -27.06 14.42
C TYR A 868 -43.62 -26.08 14.04
N SER A 869 -43.90 -26.01 12.74
CA SER A 869 -45.07 -25.31 12.21
C SER A 869 -46.02 -26.28 11.51
N VAL A 870 -47.28 -25.87 11.36
CA VAL A 870 -48.25 -26.54 10.47
C VAL A 870 -48.14 -26.07 9.02
N ALA A 871 -47.43 -24.98 8.75
CA ALA A 871 -47.08 -24.54 7.40
C ALA A 871 -45.82 -25.30 6.91
N PRO A 872 -45.68 -25.60 5.60
CA PRO A 872 -44.49 -26.26 5.06
C PRO A 872 -43.20 -25.50 5.40
N ASN A 873 -42.23 -26.22 5.95
CA ASN A 873 -40.97 -25.68 6.41
C ASN A 873 -39.78 -26.52 5.92
N PHE A 874 -38.64 -25.86 5.68
CA PHE A 874 -37.41 -26.51 5.23
C PHE A 874 -36.82 -27.42 6.31
N ARG A 875 -36.98 -27.05 7.59
CA ARG A 875 -36.48 -27.82 8.73
C ARG A 875 -37.33 -27.60 9.98
N ASN A 876 -37.63 -28.68 10.70
CA ASN A 876 -38.07 -28.62 12.10
C ASN A 876 -36.85 -28.53 13.01
N ILE A 877 -36.92 -27.71 14.06
CA ILE A 877 -35.88 -27.72 15.10
C ILE A 877 -36.22 -28.90 16.02
N THR A 878 -35.26 -29.79 16.25
CA THR A 878 -35.38 -30.99 17.08
C THR A 878 -34.13 -31.17 17.93
N GLY A 879 -34.23 -31.86 19.06
CA GLY A 879 -33.08 -32.12 19.93
C GLY A 879 -32.80 -30.98 20.92
N ILE A 880 -33.78 -30.09 21.15
CA ILE A 880 -33.70 -29.13 22.25
C ILE A 880 -33.76 -29.93 23.55
N THR A 881 -32.80 -29.68 24.44
CA THR A 881 -32.68 -30.36 25.72
C THR A 881 -33.04 -29.41 26.86
N ILE A 882 -33.89 -29.86 27.78
CA ILE A 882 -34.23 -29.12 28.99
C ILE A 882 -33.97 -30.01 30.21
N ARG A 883 -33.25 -29.47 31.19
CA ARG A 883 -32.99 -30.06 32.50
C ARG A 883 -33.66 -29.22 33.59
N VAL A 884 -34.35 -29.88 34.52
CA VAL A 884 -34.79 -29.28 35.80
C VAL A 884 -33.98 -29.96 36.91
N HIS A 885 -33.21 -29.17 37.65
CA HIS A 885 -32.30 -29.62 38.70
C HIS A 885 -32.97 -29.57 40.07
N ASN A 886 -32.87 -30.67 40.83
CA ASN A 886 -33.38 -30.75 42.19
C ASN A 886 -32.41 -30.05 43.17
N THR A 887 -32.87 -29.01 43.86
CA THR A 887 -32.06 -28.21 44.80
C THR A 887 -32.14 -28.71 46.26
N ASP A 888 -33.02 -29.66 46.58
CA ASP A 888 -33.36 -30.08 47.95
C ASP A 888 -32.33 -31.06 48.59
N SER A 889 -31.12 -31.17 48.00
CA SER A 889 -30.05 -32.07 48.45
C SER A 889 -29.21 -31.47 49.60
N GLY A 890 -29.85 -31.31 50.76
CA GLY A 890 -29.20 -30.90 52.01
C GLY A 890 -28.46 -32.04 52.72
N SER A 891 -27.12 -31.96 52.75
CA SER A 891 -26.17 -32.47 53.75
C SER A 891 -26.55 -33.66 54.66
N SER A 892 -25.74 -34.72 54.62
CA SER A 892 -25.62 -35.69 55.72
C SER A 892 -24.19 -36.26 55.78
N ASP A 893 -23.43 -35.85 56.80
CA ASP A 893 -22.08 -36.34 57.09
C ASP A 893 -22.04 -37.82 57.52
N SER A 894 -20.93 -38.50 57.22
CA SER A 894 -20.28 -39.37 58.22
C SER A 894 -18.78 -39.55 57.94
N ASN A 895 -17.97 -39.37 59.00
CA ASN A 895 -16.54 -39.67 59.00
C ASN A 895 -16.30 -41.19 59.06
N GLU A 896 -15.17 -41.69 58.53
CA GLU A 896 -14.19 -42.46 59.34
C GLU A 896 -12.82 -42.64 58.67
N ASN A 897 -11.87 -43.19 59.43
CA ASN A 897 -10.41 -43.14 59.23
C ASN A 897 -9.80 -44.30 58.38
N ASP A 898 -8.50 -44.14 58.17
CA ASP A 898 -7.44 -45.18 58.19
C ASP A 898 -7.06 -45.95 56.90
N ASN A 899 -5.89 -45.54 56.38
CA ASN A 899 -4.65 -46.32 56.23
C ASN A 899 -4.56 -47.65 55.41
N ASN A 900 -3.40 -47.72 54.72
CA ASN A 900 -2.57 -48.87 54.33
C ASN A 900 -2.63 -49.49 52.92
N ASN A 901 -1.40 -49.61 52.38
CA ASN A 901 -0.96 -50.47 51.27
C ASN A 901 -1.08 -51.97 51.57
N GLN A 902 -1.30 -52.79 50.54
CA GLN A 902 -0.46 -53.93 50.08
C GLN A 902 -1.16 -54.62 48.88
N GLN A 903 -0.47 -54.93 47.75
CA GLN A 903 0.27 -56.18 47.44
C GLN A 903 -0.60 -57.46 47.53
N GLN A 904 -0.53 -58.48 46.64
CA GLN A 904 0.40 -58.85 45.55
C GLN A 904 -0.13 -60.14 44.80
N GLN A 905 0.62 -60.64 43.80
CA GLN A 905 0.72 -62.05 43.29
C GLN A 905 -0.22 -62.48 42.14
N ASN A 906 0.13 -63.36 41.17
CA ASN A 906 1.36 -64.06 40.68
C ASN A 906 0.97 -64.80 39.35
N GLN A 907 1.81 -65.36 38.45
CA GLN A 907 3.25 -65.37 38.09
C GLN A 907 3.39 -66.10 36.72
N GLN A 908 4.54 -66.00 36.01
CA GLN A 908 5.40 -67.13 35.54
C GLN A 908 6.44 -66.70 34.46
N GLN A 909 7.72 -67.09 34.62
CA GLN A 909 8.85 -66.82 33.69
C GLN A 909 9.01 -67.92 32.62
N THR A 910 9.75 -67.71 31.51
CA THR A 910 11.17 -68.12 31.26
C THR A 910 11.38 -68.20 29.72
N PRO A 911 12.59 -68.11 29.08
CA PRO A 911 13.92 -67.57 29.45
C PRO A 911 14.39 -66.40 28.55
N GLU A 912 15.63 -65.94 28.74
CA GLU A 912 16.36 -64.95 27.93
C GLU A 912 16.71 -65.42 26.50
N GLU A 913 16.66 -64.49 25.52
CA GLU A 913 17.41 -64.59 24.26
C GLU A 913 18.01 -63.21 23.94
N THR A 914 19.28 -63.19 23.53
CA THR A 914 20.09 -61.98 23.37
C THR A 914 19.85 -61.33 22.01
N THR A 915 19.26 -60.13 21.96
CA THR A 915 19.09 -59.37 20.72
C THR A 915 19.52 -57.91 20.89
N GLU A 916 20.00 -57.33 19.78
CA GLU A 916 20.82 -56.13 19.72
C GLU A 916 20.11 -54.84 20.19
N THR A 917 20.90 -53.86 20.64
CA THR A 917 20.42 -52.54 21.07
C THR A 917 19.92 -51.72 19.89
N SER A 918 18.68 -51.97 19.47
CA SER A 918 17.95 -51.12 18.54
C SER A 918 17.94 -49.68 19.05
N GLN A 919 18.42 -48.74 18.24
CA GLN A 919 18.19 -47.32 18.50
C GLN A 919 16.68 -47.08 18.49
N GLN A 920 16.17 -46.38 19.51
CA GLN A 920 14.82 -45.84 19.45
C GLN A 920 14.81 -44.73 18.39
N ILE A 921 13.89 -44.82 17.45
CA ILE A 921 13.62 -43.79 16.46
C ILE A 921 12.22 -43.26 16.74
N ASP A 922 12.14 -42.02 17.20
CA ASP A 922 10.91 -41.23 17.25
C ASP A 922 10.70 -40.60 15.87
N SER A 923 9.61 -40.96 15.19
CA SER A 923 9.25 -40.35 13.89
C SER A 923 7.76 -40.48 13.61
N MET A 924 7.20 -39.52 12.88
CA MET A 924 5.83 -39.56 12.38
C MET A 924 5.72 -38.88 11.02
N GLU A 925 4.58 -39.09 10.36
CA GLU A 925 4.29 -38.67 8.99
C GLU A 925 2.80 -38.31 8.87
N ILE A 926 2.46 -37.22 8.19
CA ILE A 926 1.09 -36.85 7.81
C ILE A 926 0.76 -37.58 6.51
N THR A 927 0.19 -38.78 6.62
CA THR A 927 0.03 -39.72 5.50
C THR A 927 -1.18 -39.44 4.61
N GLU A 928 -2.21 -38.75 5.10
CA GLU A 928 -3.38 -38.36 4.30
C GLU A 928 -3.78 -36.91 4.66
N TYR A 929 -4.03 -36.10 3.63
CA TYR A 929 -4.42 -34.68 3.74
C TYR A 929 -5.08 -34.24 2.42
N PRO A 930 -5.91 -33.18 2.42
CA PRO A 930 -6.49 -32.65 1.17
C PRO A 930 -5.40 -32.09 0.25
N SER A 931 -5.49 -32.38 -1.05
CA SER A 931 -4.55 -31.83 -2.06
C SER A 931 -4.75 -30.34 -2.35
N SER A 932 -5.93 -29.81 -2.02
CA SER A 932 -6.29 -28.39 -2.03
C SER A 932 -7.50 -28.16 -1.13
N ILE A 933 -7.63 -26.95 -0.59
CA ILE A 933 -8.74 -26.51 0.25
C ILE A 933 -9.40 -25.31 -0.43
N GLU A 934 -10.66 -25.45 -0.82
CA GLU A 934 -11.44 -24.34 -1.40
C GLU A 934 -12.67 -24.05 -0.54
N ILE A 935 -12.86 -22.80 -0.13
CA ILE A 935 -13.98 -22.38 0.72
C ILE A 935 -14.52 -21.04 0.23
N THR A 936 -15.83 -20.98 -0.01
CA THR A 936 -16.51 -19.74 -0.36
C THR A 936 -16.65 -18.81 0.86
N GLN A 937 -16.46 -17.50 0.65
CA GLN A 937 -16.72 -16.46 1.66
C GLN A 937 -18.06 -16.67 2.38
N GLY A 938 -18.06 -16.64 3.71
CA GLY A 938 -19.25 -16.83 4.55
C GLY A 938 -19.56 -18.30 4.88
N PHE A 939 -18.83 -19.25 4.31
CA PHE A 939 -19.00 -20.69 4.57
C PHE A 939 -17.82 -21.27 5.34
N GLY A 940 -17.98 -22.50 5.82
CA GLY A 940 -16.91 -23.31 6.36
C GLY A 940 -16.83 -24.68 5.71
N GLY A 941 -15.67 -25.32 5.84
CA GLY A 941 -15.39 -26.68 5.42
C GLY A 941 -14.61 -27.42 6.49
N THR A 942 -14.66 -28.75 6.47
CA THR A 942 -14.01 -29.63 7.43
C THR A 942 -13.10 -30.59 6.70
N PHE A 943 -11.86 -30.73 7.17
CA PHE A 943 -10.77 -31.41 6.47
C PHE A 943 -10.03 -32.35 7.40
N ASP A 944 -9.85 -33.59 6.96
CA ASP A 944 -9.20 -34.65 7.73
C ASP A 944 -7.69 -34.71 7.41
N PHE A 945 -6.87 -34.77 8.46
CA PHE A 945 -5.43 -34.95 8.39
C PHE A 945 -5.02 -36.18 9.19
N VAL A 946 -4.54 -37.23 8.51
CA VAL A 946 -4.17 -38.50 9.14
C VAL A 946 -2.68 -38.50 9.47
N VAL A 947 -2.36 -38.51 10.76
CA VAL A 947 -0.98 -38.59 11.27
C VAL A 947 -0.69 -40.03 11.68
N LYS A 948 0.44 -40.55 11.21
CA LYS A 948 0.93 -41.92 11.48
C LYS A 948 2.25 -41.87 12.23
N ASN A 949 2.37 -42.66 13.30
CA ASN A 949 3.65 -42.91 13.95
C ASN A 949 4.44 -43.94 13.13
N THR A 950 5.56 -43.49 12.53
CA THR A 950 6.47 -44.30 11.72
C THR A 950 7.67 -44.81 12.53
N GLY A 951 7.82 -44.35 13.77
CA GLY A 951 8.88 -44.71 14.69
C GLY A 951 8.66 -46.04 15.41
N THR A 952 9.57 -46.33 16.33
CA THR A 952 9.62 -47.57 17.14
C THR A 952 9.04 -47.42 18.54
N THR A 953 8.62 -46.20 18.90
CA THR A 953 8.28 -45.72 20.24
C THR A 953 6.86 -45.16 20.28
N ASP A 954 6.21 -45.17 21.45
CA ASP A 954 4.93 -44.48 21.63
C ASP A 954 5.15 -42.96 21.64
N LEU A 955 4.40 -42.23 20.82
CA LEU A 955 4.37 -40.77 20.79
C LEU A 955 3.16 -40.27 21.56
N TYR A 956 3.40 -39.41 22.54
CA TYR A 956 2.38 -38.78 23.38
C TYR A 956 2.25 -37.30 23.07
N ASP A 957 1.08 -36.73 23.38
CA ASP A 957 0.76 -35.30 23.32
C ASP A 957 1.12 -34.66 21.97
N ILE A 958 0.84 -35.37 20.87
CA ILE A 958 0.99 -34.81 19.53
C ILE A 958 -0.07 -33.74 19.35
N LEU A 959 0.38 -32.53 19.03
CA LEU A 959 -0.43 -31.36 18.71
C LEU A 959 -0.50 -31.17 17.20
N PHE A 960 -1.50 -30.42 16.75
CA PHE A 960 -1.67 -30.01 15.36
C PHE A 960 -1.76 -28.48 15.27
N ALA A 961 -1.07 -27.88 14.32
CA ALA A 961 -1.07 -26.44 14.10
C ALA A 961 -1.30 -26.10 12.62
N VAL A 962 -1.97 -24.96 12.39
CA VAL A 962 -2.20 -24.37 11.06
C VAL A 962 -1.51 -23.01 11.01
N SER A 963 -0.80 -22.72 9.93
CA SER A 963 -0.19 -21.42 9.66
C SER A 963 -0.55 -20.92 8.25
N GLY A 964 -0.45 -19.60 8.03
CA GLY A 964 -0.99 -18.92 6.84
C GLY A 964 -2.47 -18.51 6.95
N LEU A 965 -3.15 -18.88 8.04
CA LEU A 965 -4.54 -18.55 8.32
C LEU A 965 -4.69 -17.84 9.68
N ASN A 966 -5.71 -16.99 9.81
CA ASN A 966 -6.02 -16.35 11.09
C ASN A 966 -6.59 -17.41 12.06
N SER A 967 -6.11 -17.43 13.30
CA SER A 967 -6.54 -18.43 14.32
C SER A 967 -8.02 -18.36 14.69
N THR A 968 -8.71 -17.26 14.39
CA THR A 968 -10.17 -17.15 14.54
C THR A 968 -10.96 -17.83 13.42
N TRP A 969 -10.31 -18.27 12.34
CA TRP A 969 -10.95 -18.88 11.18
C TRP A 969 -10.91 -20.41 11.22
N TYR A 970 -10.28 -21.05 12.21
CA TYR A 970 -10.24 -22.51 12.27
C TYR A 970 -10.32 -23.08 13.68
N THR A 971 -10.81 -24.32 13.78
CA THR A 971 -10.78 -25.16 14.98
C THR A 971 -10.22 -26.53 14.62
N ILE A 972 -9.61 -27.21 15.60
CA ILE A 972 -8.97 -28.52 15.45
C ILE A 972 -9.60 -29.46 16.48
N ASP A 973 -10.04 -30.65 16.04
CA ASP A 973 -10.59 -31.70 16.91
C ASP A 973 -9.96 -33.07 16.56
N PRO A 974 -9.40 -33.82 17.53
CA PRO A 974 -9.12 -33.43 18.91
C PRO A 974 -7.97 -32.40 19.00
N GLU A 975 -7.83 -31.71 20.14
CA GLU A 975 -6.70 -30.79 20.37
C GLU A 975 -5.34 -31.51 20.44
N SER A 976 -5.32 -32.77 20.90
CA SER A 976 -4.13 -33.63 20.91
C SER A 976 -4.44 -35.11 20.71
N ILE A 977 -3.44 -35.89 20.30
CA ILE A 977 -3.53 -37.36 20.13
C ILE A 977 -2.31 -38.09 20.72
N ASN A 978 -2.52 -39.36 21.05
CA ASN A 978 -1.44 -40.32 21.37
C ASN A 978 -1.39 -41.41 20.29
N LEU A 979 -0.18 -41.75 19.83
CA LEU A 979 0.08 -42.72 18.76
C LEU A 979 1.13 -43.76 19.16
N ILE A 980 0.72 -45.03 19.25
CA ILE A 980 1.66 -46.16 19.35
C ILE A 980 2.25 -46.50 17.95
N PRO A 981 3.40 -47.18 17.87
CA PRO A 981 4.08 -47.51 16.61
C PRO A 981 3.16 -48.12 15.52
N ASN A 982 3.34 -47.67 14.28
CA ASN A 982 2.57 -48.10 13.10
C ASN A 982 1.04 -47.91 13.23
N LYS A 983 0.57 -47.01 14.09
CA LYS A 983 -0.83 -46.56 14.12
C LYS A 983 -0.99 -45.14 13.60
N SER A 984 -2.19 -44.86 13.12
CA SER A 984 -2.60 -43.54 12.67
C SER A 984 -3.83 -43.03 13.43
N ARG A 985 -3.98 -41.71 13.48
CA ARG A 985 -5.15 -40.98 14.00
C ARG A 985 -5.42 -39.77 13.12
N THR A 986 -6.66 -39.30 13.13
CA THR A 986 -7.10 -38.16 12.33
C THR A 986 -7.24 -36.92 13.22
N PHE A 987 -6.68 -35.80 12.77
CA PHE A 987 -7.09 -34.47 13.19
C PHE A 987 -8.13 -33.93 12.20
N ILE A 988 -9.22 -33.39 12.72
CA ILE A 988 -10.31 -32.79 11.97
C ILE A 988 -10.15 -31.27 12.07
N VAL A 989 -9.73 -30.62 11.00
CA VAL A 989 -9.60 -29.16 10.93
C VAL A 989 -10.85 -28.58 10.29
N THR A 990 -11.63 -27.81 11.05
CA THR A 990 -12.77 -27.06 10.51
C THR A 990 -12.35 -25.62 10.28
N ILE A 991 -12.40 -25.16 9.03
CA ILE A 991 -12.08 -23.79 8.62
C ILE A 991 -13.38 -23.06 8.28
N THR A 992 -13.60 -21.86 8.84
CA THR A 992 -14.73 -20.97 8.51
C THR A 992 -14.20 -19.65 7.98
N VAL A 993 -14.54 -19.32 6.73
CA VAL A 993 -14.08 -18.09 6.07
C VAL A 993 -15.13 -17.01 6.26
N PRO A 994 -14.81 -15.85 6.85
CA PRO A 994 -15.78 -14.78 7.04
C PRO A 994 -16.20 -14.14 5.71
N MET A 995 -17.40 -13.57 5.67
CA MET A 995 -17.97 -12.95 4.46
C MET A 995 -17.16 -11.76 3.91
N TYR A 996 -16.28 -11.17 4.73
CA TYR A 996 -15.37 -10.07 4.38
C TYR A 996 -13.93 -10.53 4.06
N ALA A 997 -13.65 -11.85 4.04
CA ALA A 997 -12.35 -12.38 3.67
C ALA A 997 -11.96 -11.93 2.24
N ARG A 998 -10.67 -11.68 2.01
CA ARG A 998 -10.19 -11.40 0.65
C ARG A 998 -10.33 -12.66 -0.22
N ILE A 999 -10.71 -12.45 -1.48
CA ILE A 999 -10.71 -13.48 -2.51
C ILE A 999 -9.26 -13.62 -2.97
N GLU A 1000 -8.58 -14.65 -2.48
CA GLU A 1000 -7.17 -14.89 -2.67
C GLU A 1000 -6.87 -16.40 -2.72
N GLU A 1001 -5.73 -16.73 -3.29
CA GLU A 1001 -5.15 -18.08 -3.25
C GLU A 1001 -3.78 -17.99 -2.59
N LYS A 1002 -3.54 -18.86 -1.62
CA LYS A 1002 -2.29 -18.92 -0.83
C LYS A 1002 -2.00 -20.35 -0.41
N VAL A 1003 -0.86 -20.59 0.21
CA VAL A 1003 -0.51 -21.90 0.78
C VAL A 1003 -0.74 -21.87 2.28
N LEU A 1004 -1.43 -22.87 2.82
CA LEU A 1004 -1.53 -23.13 4.25
C LEU A 1004 -0.59 -24.25 4.63
N THR A 1005 0.06 -24.10 5.78
CA THR A 1005 0.99 -25.10 6.30
C THR A 1005 0.37 -25.75 7.54
N PHE A 1006 0.33 -27.08 7.52
CA PHE A 1006 -0.24 -27.92 8.56
C PHE A 1006 0.87 -28.76 9.19
N ARG A 1007 1.04 -28.67 10.50
CA ARG A 1007 2.14 -29.31 11.22
C ARG A 1007 1.64 -30.18 12.36
N ALA A 1008 1.99 -31.46 12.34
CA ALA A 1008 1.89 -32.35 13.49
C ALA A 1008 3.21 -32.30 14.27
N TYR A 1009 3.18 -32.13 15.59
CA TYR A 1009 4.42 -32.07 16.38
C TYR A 1009 4.21 -32.47 17.85
N ASN A 1010 5.29 -32.98 18.47
CA ASN A 1010 5.50 -32.98 19.91
C ASN A 1010 6.98 -32.64 20.20
N ASP A 1011 7.46 -32.89 21.42
CA ASP A 1011 8.85 -32.60 21.82
C ASP A 1011 9.93 -33.45 21.11
N TYR A 1012 9.53 -34.56 20.47
CA TYR A 1012 10.46 -35.59 19.95
C TYR A 1012 10.41 -35.78 18.43
N ALA A 1013 9.25 -35.52 17.81
CA ALA A 1013 9.04 -35.62 16.37
C ALA A 1013 8.17 -34.47 15.86
N SER A 1014 8.34 -34.10 14.59
CA SER A 1014 7.39 -33.25 13.87
C SER A 1014 7.39 -33.54 12.38
N ASP A 1015 6.24 -33.41 11.74
CA ASP A 1015 6.08 -33.46 10.29
C ASP A 1015 5.14 -32.35 9.81
N GLU A 1016 5.31 -31.92 8.56
CA GLU A 1016 4.69 -30.71 8.01
C GLU A 1016 4.30 -30.87 6.54
N VAL A 1017 3.07 -30.48 6.20
CA VAL A 1017 2.54 -30.49 4.83
C VAL A 1017 1.99 -29.13 4.43
N SER A 1018 2.21 -28.75 3.17
CA SER A 1018 1.75 -27.51 2.58
C SER A 1018 0.60 -27.78 1.60
N VAL A 1019 -0.54 -27.11 1.80
CA VAL A 1019 -1.78 -27.31 1.02
C VAL A 1019 -2.24 -25.98 0.42
N PRO A 1020 -2.47 -25.89 -0.90
CA PRO A 1020 -3.10 -24.74 -1.53
C PRO A 1020 -4.49 -24.45 -0.96
N PHE A 1021 -4.75 -23.19 -0.62
CA PHE A 1021 -5.98 -22.68 -0.04
C PHE A 1021 -6.54 -21.54 -0.87
N ARG A 1022 -7.78 -21.68 -1.32
CA ARG A 1022 -8.48 -20.74 -2.20
C ARG A 1022 -9.76 -20.24 -1.54
N VAL A 1023 -9.90 -18.92 -1.43
CA VAL A 1023 -11.13 -18.26 -0.99
C VAL A 1023 -11.95 -17.86 -2.22
N THR A 1024 -13.13 -18.44 -2.40
CA THR A 1024 -14.00 -18.11 -3.54
C THR A 1024 -15.10 -17.10 -3.18
N PRO A 1025 -15.56 -16.26 -4.14
CA PRO A 1025 -16.56 -15.23 -3.89
C PRO A 1025 -17.93 -15.77 -3.47
N SER A 1026 -18.50 -15.15 -2.44
CA SER A 1026 -19.90 -15.32 -2.01
C SER A 1026 -20.90 -14.92 -3.10
N GLY A 1027 -22.16 -15.33 -2.99
CA GLY A 1027 -23.20 -14.98 -3.97
C GLY A 1027 -23.35 -13.47 -4.20
N ASP A 1028 -23.27 -12.68 -3.12
CA ASP A 1028 -23.32 -11.20 -3.20
C ASP A 1028 -22.10 -10.63 -3.93
N GLU A 1029 -20.90 -11.16 -3.67
CA GLU A 1029 -19.68 -10.70 -4.31
C GLU A 1029 -19.61 -11.12 -5.79
N ARG A 1030 -20.16 -12.29 -6.16
CA ARG A 1030 -20.37 -12.69 -7.57
C ARG A 1030 -21.26 -11.69 -8.31
N ASN A 1031 -22.32 -11.19 -7.67
CA ASN A 1031 -23.18 -10.16 -8.27
C ASN A 1031 -22.44 -8.83 -8.44
N ARG A 1032 -21.62 -8.41 -7.46
CA ARG A 1032 -20.76 -7.22 -7.57
C ARG A 1032 -19.70 -7.33 -8.66
N ILE A 1033 -19.13 -8.52 -8.86
CA ILE A 1033 -18.18 -8.80 -9.96
C ILE A 1033 -18.87 -8.58 -11.32
N LYS A 1034 -20.10 -9.09 -11.50
CA LYS A 1034 -20.91 -8.82 -12.70
C LYS A 1034 -21.23 -7.34 -12.89
N GLU A 1035 -21.61 -6.65 -11.82
CA GLU A 1035 -21.92 -5.21 -11.85
C GLU A 1035 -20.70 -4.38 -12.27
N ARG A 1036 -19.54 -4.63 -11.65
CA ARG A 1036 -18.26 -3.98 -12.03
C ARG A 1036 -17.91 -4.28 -13.48
N PHE A 1037 -17.99 -5.54 -13.91
CA PHE A 1037 -17.69 -5.93 -15.29
C PHE A 1037 -18.59 -5.19 -16.32
N ASN A 1038 -19.90 -5.07 -16.04
CA ASN A 1038 -20.81 -4.30 -16.88
C ASN A 1038 -20.45 -2.80 -16.95
N ILE A 1039 -19.96 -2.21 -15.85
CA ILE A 1039 -19.44 -0.84 -15.84
C ILE A 1039 -18.17 -0.74 -16.71
N LEU A 1040 -17.28 -1.75 -16.66
CA LEU A 1040 -16.10 -1.77 -17.52
C LEU A 1040 -16.47 -1.80 -19.01
N LEU A 1041 -17.42 -2.65 -19.43
CA LEU A 1041 -17.88 -2.67 -20.84
C LEU A 1041 -18.44 -1.31 -21.31
N GLN A 1042 -19.17 -0.60 -20.45
CA GLN A 1042 -19.69 0.75 -20.76
C GLN A 1042 -18.57 1.79 -20.88
N ASN A 1043 -17.61 1.77 -19.96
CA ASN A 1043 -16.45 2.66 -20.00
C ASN A 1043 -15.59 2.38 -21.24
N MET A 1044 -15.35 1.11 -21.57
CA MET A 1044 -14.60 0.70 -22.75
C MET A 1044 -15.23 1.23 -24.04
N THR A 1045 -16.55 1.09 -24.19
CA THR A 1045 -17.29 1.66 -25.34
C THR A 1045 -17.05 3.18 -25.46
N THR A 1046 -17.02 3.90 -24.33
CA THR A 1046 -16.75 5.34 -24.30
C THR A 1046 -15.30 5.67 -24.70
N LEU A 1047 -14.34 4.84 -24.29
CA LEU A 1047 -12.93 5.02 -24.67
C LEU A 1047 -12.69 4.68 -26.15
N GLU A 1048 -13.41 3.71 -26.72
CA GLU A 1048 -13.36 3.42 -28.16
C GLU A 1048 -13.84 4.60 -29.01
N GLU A 1049 -14.89 5.32 -28.60
CA GLU A 1049 -15.35 6.55 -29.26
C GLU A 1049 -14.28 7.65 -29.21
N ILE A 1050 -13.68 7.89 -28.04
CA ILE A 1050 -12.63 8.91 -27.84
C ILE A 1050 -11.36 8.54 -28.64
N TYR A 1051 -10.94 7.27 -28.60
CA TYR A 1051 -9.82 6.74 -29.36
C TYR A 1051 -10.02 6.93 -30.87
N SER A 1052 -11.21 6.60 -31.38
CA SER A 1052 -11.54 6.76 -32.80
C SER A 1052 -11.48 8.23 -33.23
N ALA A 1053 -12.01 9.15 -32.42
CA ALA A 1053 -11.94 10.58 -32.70
C ALA A 1053 -10.49 11.12 -32.67
N ALA A 1054 -9.64 10.61 -31.77
CA ALA A 1054 -8.21 10.94 -31.73
C ALA A 1054 -7.45 10.37 -32.94
N GLN A 1055 -7.84 9.19 -33.42
CA GLN A 1055 -7.25 8.53 -34.59
C GLN A 1055 -7.60 9.29 -35.88
N GLU A 1056 -8.86 9.69 -36.07
CA GLU A 1056 -9.29 10.54 -37.18
C GLU A 1056 -8.59 11.91 -37.18
N SER A 1057 -8.23 12.41 -35.99
CA SER A 1057 -7.46 13.65 -35.81
C SER A 1057 -5.95 13.48 -36.10
N GLY A 1058 -5.49 12.29 -36.47
CA GLY A 1058 -4.11 12.01 -36.86
C GLY A 1058 -3.09 12.03 -35.72
N LYS A 1059 -3.55 11.80 -34.48
CA LYS A 1059 -2.68 11.81 -33.28
C LYS A 1059 -1.87 10.50 -33.17
N ASN A 1060 -0.73 10.56 -32.49
CA ASN A 1060 0.10 9.37 -32.26
C ASN A 1060 -0.51 8.54 -31.12
N LEU A 1061 -1.09 7.40 -31.45
CA LEU A 1061 -1.80 6.53 -30.51
C LEU A 1061 -1.07 5.24 -30.14
N THR A 1062 0.19 5.07 -30.54
CA THR A 1062 0.92 3.78 -30.48
C THR A 1062 0.77 3.03 -29.14
N ASN A 1063 0.96 3.71 -28.01
CA ASN A 1063 0.81 3.10 -26.68
C ASN A 1063 -0.66 2.77 -26.37
N VAL A 1064 -1.57 3.72 -26.62
CA VAL A 1064 -3.02 3.57 -26.40
C VAL A 1064 -3.60 2.43 -27.24
N THR A 1065 -3.10 2.22 -28.46
CA THR A 1065 -3.50 1.08 -29.30
C THR A 1065 -3.17 -0.25 -28.63
N SER A 1066 -1.94 -0.40 -28.11
CA SER A 1066 -1.49 -1.60 -27.41
C SER A 1066 -2.30 -1.85 -26.13
N ASP A 1067 -2.52 -0.80 -25.32
CA ASP A 1067 -3.27 -0.92 -24.07
C ASP A 1067 -4.76 -1.19 -24.33
N MET A 1068 -5.35 -0.64 -25.40
CA MET A 1068 -6.72 -0.94 -25.83
C MET A 1068 -6.89 -2.38 -26.33
N GLU A 1069 -5.90 -2.94 -27.03
CA GLU A 1069 -5.93 -4.34 -27.48
C GLU A 1069 -5.85 -5.29 -26.29
N LEU A 1070 -4.92 -5.06 -25.36
CA LEU A 1070 -4.80 -5.84 -24.11
C LEU A 1070 -6.05 -5.69 -23.21
N LEU A 1071 -6.68 -4.52 -23.19
CA LEU A 1071 -7.92 -4.29 -22.43
C LEU A 1071 -9.11 -5.05 -23.03
N ARG A 1072 -9.21 -5.17 -24.36
CA ARG A 1072 -10.22 -6.03 -25.01
C ARG A 1072 -10.00 -7.49 -24.64
N GLU A 1073 -8.78 -7.99 -24.78
CA GLU A 1073 -8.42 -9.37 -24.43
C GLU A 1073 -8.80 -9.69 -22.97
N LEU A 1074 -8.40 -8.84 -22.02
CA LEU A 1074 -8.78 -9.00 -20.61
C LEU A 1074 -10.30 -8.97 -20.38
N LEU A 1075 -11.05 -8.13 -21.09
CA LEU A 1075 -12.51 -8.08 -20.94
C LEU A 1075 -13.20 -9.32 -21.52
N ASP A 1076 -12.70 -9.87 -22.63
CA ASP A 1076 -13.19 -11.12 -23.20
C ASP A 1076 -12.88 -12.31 -22.27
N GLU A 1077 -11.67 -12.38 -21.70
CA GLU A 1077 -11.31 -13.40 -20.69
C GLU A 1077 -12.15 -13.29 -19.40
N ILE A 1078 -12.52 -12.08 -18.97
CA ILE A 1078 -13.43 -11.89 -17.82
C ILE A 1078 -14.85 -12.36 -18.20
N GLN A 1079 -15.31 -12.08 -19.42
CA GLN A 1079 -16.60 -12.54 -19.91
C GLN A 1079 -16.65 -14.08 -20.00
N GLU A 1080 -15.57 -14.72 -20.44
CA GLU A 1080 -15.42 -16.18 -20.46
C GLU A 1080 -15.47 -16.74 -19.03
N ALA A 1081 -14.63 -16.24 -18.11
CA ALA A 1081 -14.61 -16.68 -16.72
C ALA A 1081 -15.97 -16.48 -15.99
N ILE A 1082 -16.70 -15.39 -16.27
CA ILE A 1082 -18.07 -15.19 -15.73
C ILE A 1082 -19.06 -16.21 -16.33
N THR A 1083 -18.91 -16.56 -17.60
CA THR A 1083 -19.73 -17.57 -18.31
C THR A 1083 -19.49 -18.99 -17.79
N GLU A 1084 -18.23 -19.31 -17.44
CA GLU A 1084 -17.82 -20.60 -16.85
C GLU A 1084 -18.11 -20.72 -15.33
N GLU A 1085 -18.69 -19.69 -14.71
CA GLU A 1085 -18.85 -19.52 -13.26
C GLU A 1085 -17.53 -19.45 -12.45
N ASP A 1086 -16.37 -19.26 -13.10
CA ASP A 1086 -15.10 -18.96 -12.42
C ASP A 1086 -14.99 -17.47 -12.02
N TYR A 1087 -15.79 -17.11 -11.03
CA TYR A 1087 -15.76 -15.78 -10.42
C TYR A 1087 -14.45 -15.48 -9.67
N PHE A 1088 -13.59 -16.46 -9.41
CA PHE A 1088 -12.27 -16.23 -8.82
C PHE A 1088 -11.30 -15.66 -9.87
N THR A 1089 -11.21 -16.31 -11.04
CA THR A 1089 -10.43 -15.82 -12.18
C THR A 1089 -10.98 -14.49 -12.69
N ALA A 1090 -12.31 -14.36 -12.82
CA ALA A 1090 -12.95 -13.10 -13.18
C ALA A 1090 -12.58 -11.96 -12.21
N TYR A 1091 -12.65 -12.20 -10.88
CA TYR A 1091 -12.28 -11.19 -9.87
C TYR A 1091 -10.83 -10.73 -10.01
N ARG A 1092 -9.89 -11.66 -10.26
CA ARG A 1092 -8.47 -11.33 -10.45
C ARG A 1092 -8.21 -10.52 -11.72
N LYS A 1093 -8.74 -10.97 -12.86
CA LYS A 1093 -8.57 -10.26 -14.15
C LYS A 1093 -9.24 -8.88 -14.13
N LEU A 1094 -10.39 -8.76 -13.45
CA LEU A 1094 -11.14 -7.50 -13.35
C LEU A 1094 -10.37 -6.38 -12.64
N GLN A 1095 -9.53 -6.70 -11.64
CA GLN A 1095 -8.62 -5.70 -11.04
C GLN A 1095 -7.56 -5.20 -12.04
N THR A 1096 -7.07 -6.08 -12.93
CA THR A 1096 -6.12 -5.71 -13.98
C THR A 1096 -6.77 -4.86 -15.07
N ALA A 1097 -7.98 -5.23 -15.50
CA ALA A 1097 -8.76 -4.47 -16.48
C ALA A 1097 -9.15 -3.07 -15.98
N GLU A 1098 -9.50 -2.92 -14.69
CA GLU A 1098 -9.72 -1.60 -14.06
C GLU A 1098 -8.48 -0.72 -14.14
N ALA A 1099 -7.30 -1.23 -13.74
CA ALA A 1099 -6.05 -0.47 -13.75
C ALA A 1099 -5.60 -0.09 -15.17
N LEU A 1100 -5.79 -0.98 -16.14
CA LEU A 1100 -5.45 -0.73 -17.55
C LEU A 1100 -6.41 0.28 -18.19
N MET A 1101 -7.71 0.20 -17.90
CA MET A 1101 -8.70 1.18 -18.34
C MET A 1101 -8.43 2.58 -17.78
N ASP A 1102 -8.04 2.68 -16.50
CA ASP A 1102 -7.59 3.96 -15.91
C ASP A 1102 -6.32 4.50 -16.60
N SER A 1103 -5.47 3.64 -17.17
CA SER A 1103 -4.32 4.03 -17.99
C SER A 1103 -4.76 4.60 -19.34
N VAL A 1104 -5.55 3.83 -20.11
CA VAL A 1104 -6.11 4.25 -21.40
C VAL A 1104 -6.89 5.56 -21.29
N ALA A 1105 -7.75 5.70 -20.27
CA ALA A 1105 -8.56 6.89 -20.06
C ALA A 1105 -7.70 8.14 -19.75
N ARG A 1106 -6.58 7.96 -19.03
CA ARG A 1106 -5.61 9.02 -18.73
C ARG A 1106 -4.89 9.46 -20.00
N ASP A 1107 -4.38 8.53 -20.78
CA ASP A 1107 -3.63 8.84 -22.00
C ASP A 1107 -4.50 9.50 -23.07
N LEU A 1108 -5.74 9.02 -23.25
CA LEU A 1108 -6.73 9.68 -24.11
C LEU A 1108 -7.18 11.05 -23.58
N GLY A 1109 -7.18 11.25 -22.25
CA GLY A 1109 -7.46 12.53 -21.61
C GLY A 1109 -6.38 13.58 -21.87
N LEU A 1110 -5.10 13.22 -21.73
CA LEU A 1110 -3.95 14.07 -22.08
C LEU A 1110 -4.01 14.51 -23.55
N ILE A 1111 -4.45 13.60 -24.42
CA ILE A 1111 -4.68 13.83 -25.86
C ILE A 1111 -5.80 14.83 -26.16
N GLN A 1112 -6.82 14.97 -25.30
CA GLN A 1112 -7.88 15.98 -25.46
C GLN A 1112 -7.47 17.37 -24.94
N GLU A 1113 -6.70 17.47 -23.85
CA GLU A 1113 -6.32 18.78 -23.28
C GLU A 1113 -5.42 19.63 -24.18
N GLU A 1114 -4.69 19.02 -25.14
CA GLU A 1114 -3.90 19.76 -26.14
C GLU A 1114 -4.77 20.69 -27.03
N GLU A 1115 -6.06 20.39 -27.23
CA GLU A 1115 -6.93 21.20 -28.09
C GLU A 1115 -7.45 22.49 -27.40
N GLU A 1116 -7.71 22.47 -26.08
CA GLU A 1116 -8.20 23.68 -25.38
C GLU A 1116 -7.11 24.76 -25.21
N MET A 1117 -5.82 24.40 -25.26
CA MET A 1117 -4.71 25.36 -25.14
C MET A 1117 -4.32 26.07 -26.45
N GLY A 1118 -4.87 25.64 -27.60
CA GLY A 1118 -4.46 26.09 -28.95
C GLY A 1118 -4.60 27.58 -29.28
N LEU A 1119 -5.35 28.37 -28.49
CA LEU A 1119 -5.46 29.84 -28.67
C LEU A 1119 -4.93 30.68 -27.50
N PHE A 1120 -4.73 30.10 -26.31
CA PHE A 1120 -4.40 30.85 -25.09
C PHE A 1120 -3.00 30.56 -24.52
N GLY A 1121 -2.33 29.49 -24.98
CA GLY A 1121 -0.97 29.12 -24.55
C GLY A 1121 0.17 30.00 -25.09
N ASN A 1122 -0.11 30.92 -26.03
CA ASN A 1122 0.94 31.80 -26.58
C ASN A 1122 1.19 33.01 -25.66
N PRO A 1123 2.37 33.15 -25.01
CA PRO A 1123 2.65 34.27 -24.10
C PRO A 1123 2.57 35.66 -24.78
N TRP A 1124 2.74 35.73 -26.10
CA TRP A 1124 2.56 36.98 -26.86
C TRP A 1124 1.12 37.52 -26.83
N PHE A 1125 0.11 36.67 -26.66
CA PHE A 1125 -1.29 37.09 -26.55
C PHE A 1125 -1.52 37.87 -25.25
N TRP A 1126 -1.05 37.33 -24.11
CA TRP A 1126 -1.15 38.00 -22.82
C TRP A 1126 -0.34 39.30 -22.75
N ILE A 1127 0.85 39.34 -23.36
CA ILE A 1127 1.63 40.58 -23.53
C ILE A 1127 0.82 41.64 -24.30
N GLY A 1128 0.11 41.24 -25.37
CA GLY A 1128 -0.78 42.14 -26.12
C GLY A 1128 -1.95 42.68 -25.30
N VAL A 1129 -2.62 41.84 -24.51
CA VAL A 1129 -3.73 42.23 -23.63
C VAL A 1129 -3.27 43.18 -22.52
N VAL A 1130 -2.12 42.91 -21.89
CA VAL A 1130 -1.55 43.79 -20.85
C VAL A 1130 -1.12 45.13 -21.43
N LEU A 1131 -0.49 45.16 -22.61
CA LEU A 1131 -0.16 46.41 -23.31
C LEU A 1131 -1.41 47.24 -23.66
N ALA A 1132 -2.47 46.61 -24.15
CA ALA A 1132 -3.73 47.29 -24.44
C ALA A 1132 -4.37 47.88 -23.16
N ALA A 1133 -4.42 47.10 -22.07
CA ALA A 1133 -4.95 47.56 -20.78
C ALA A 1133 -4.13 48.70 -20.18
N ALA A 1134 -2.79 48.63 -20.25
CA ALA A 1134 -1.90 49.71 -19.80
C ALA A 1134 -2.10 51.00 -20.62
N THR A 1135 -2.25 50.88 -21.95
CA THR A 1135 -2.48 52.04 -22.84
C THR A 1135 -3.81 52.73 -22.52
N VAL A 1136 -4.88 51.96 -22.27
CA VAL A 1136 -6.18 52.50 -21.85
C VAL A 1136 -6.11 53.11 -20.45
N GLY A 1137 -5.38 52.49 -19.51
CA GLY A 1137 -5.16 53.03 -18.16
C GLY A 1137 -4.45 54.39 -18.17
N VAL A 1138 -3.40 54.54 -19.00
CA VAL A 1138 -2.68 55.81 -19.17
C VAL A 1138 -3.56 56.89 -19.81
N LEU A 1139 -4.37 56.54 -20.81
CA LEU A 1139 -5.33 57.47 -21.42
C LEU A 1139 -6.39 57.95 -20.42
N ILE A 1140 -6.92 57.06 -19.58
CA ILE A 1140 -7.86 57.43 -18.50
C ILE A 1140 -7.18 58.31 -17.46
N TYR A 1141 -5.94 58.01 -17.07
CA TYR A 1141 -5.18 58.80 -16.10
C TYR A 1141 -4.88 60.22 -16.61
N MET A 1142 -4.53 60.38 -17.89
CA MET A 1142 -4.29 61.70 -18.51
C MET A 1142 -5.56 62.54 -18.69
N LEU A 1143 -6.75 61.94 -18.62
CA LEU A 1143 -8.04 62.64 -18.76
C LEU A 1143 -8.72 62.97 -17.42
N LEU A 1144 -8.09 62.64 -16.27
CA LEU A 1144 -8.59 63.01 -14.95
C LEU A 1144 -8.10 64.42 -14.55
N PRO A 1145 -8.99 65.39 -14.29
CA PRO A 1145 -8.58 66.74 -13.90
C PRO A 1145 -7.92 66.77 -12.51
N PRO A 1146 -6.91 67.63 -12.28
CA PRO A 1146 -6.22 67.73 -10.99
C PRO A 1146 -7.15 68.24 -9.89
N LYS A 1147 -7.10 67.61 -8.72
CA LYS A 1147 -7.98 67.93 -7.58
C LYS A 1147 -7.56 69.23 -6.87
N GLU A 1148 -8.54 70.07 -6.55
CA GLU A 1148 -8.34 71.29 -5.78
C GLU A 1148 -8.03 71.04 -4.29
N ARG A 1149 -7.42 72.03 -3.65
CA ARG A 1149 -6.98 71.99 -2.23
C ARG A 1149 -8.17 72.11 -1.28
N TYR A 1150 -8.20 71.28 -0.23
CA TYR A 1150 -9.22 71.33 0.81
C TYR A 1150 -8.69 71.96 2.11
N GLN A 1151 -9.45 72.87 2.73
CA GLN A 1151 -9.15 73.44 4.05
C GLN A 1151 -10.05 72.84 5.15
N PRO A 1152 -9.60 72.80 6.43
CA PRO A 1152 -10.35 72.14 7.50
C PRO A 1152 -11.25 73.10 8.32
N ARG A 1153 -12.51 72.69 8.60
CA ARG A 1153 -13.35 73.25 9.68
C ARG A 1153 -14.20 72.17 10.40
N ARG A 1154 -14.75 72.52 11.56
CA ARG A 1154 -15.08 71.64 12.71
C ARG A 1154 -16.55 71.16 12.81
N ARG A 1155 -16.74 69.97 13.43
CA ARG A 1155 -17.86 69.44 14.29
C ARG A 1155 -19.32 69.91 14.03
N PHE A 1156 -20.38 69.08 13.93
CA PHE A 1156 -20.91 68.09 14.91
C PHE A 1156 -22.15 67.29 14.39
N GLN A 1157 -22.36 66.08 14.96
CA GLN A 1157 -23.65 65.33 15.20
C GLN A 1157 -24.44 64.59 14.08
N TYR A 1158 -25.31 63.66 14.55
CA TYR A 1158 -25.77 62.39 13.93
C TYR A 1158 -27.11 62.42 13.15
N ARG A 1159 -27.22 61.63 12.05
CA ARG A 1159 -28.15 60.46 11.91
C ARG A 1159 -28.01 59.74 10.55
N LEU A 1160 -28.23 58.42 10.52
CA LEU A 1160 -28.29 57.56 9.31
C LEU A 1160 -29.65 57.74 8.56
N PRO A 1161 -29.68 57.55 7.22
CA PRO A 1161 -29.87 56.21 6.64
C PRO A 1161 -28.86 55.85 5.53
N GLY A 1162 -28.81 54.56 5.18
CA GLY A 1162 -27.75 53.95 4.37
C GLY A 1162 -27.69 54.38 2.90
N TYR A 1163 -26.46 54.45 2.36
CA TYR A 1163 -26.18 54.77 0.97
C TYR A 1163 -25.66 53.53 0.24
N GLU A 1164 -26.30 53.13 -0.85
CA GLU A 1164 -25.92 51.95 -1.62
C GLU A 1164 -24.53 52.11 -2.26
N ASN A 1165 -23.66 51.14 -2.00
CA ASN A 1165 -22.30 51.16 -2.53
C ASN A 1165 -22.29 50.67 -4.00
N LYS A 1166 -22.18 51.58 -4.96
CA LYS A 1166 -22.16 51.29 -6.43
C LYS A 1166 -21.19 50.16 -6.84
N TRP A 1167 -20.16 49.90 -6.04
CA TRP A 1167 -19.22 48.80 -6.25
C TRP A 1167 -19.84 47.40 -6.09
N SER A 1168 -20.85 47.22 -5.24
CA SER A 1168 -21.52 45.92 -5.09
C SER A 1168 -22.30 45.53 -6.35
N ALA A 1169 -22.93 46.50 -7.02
CA ALA A 1169 -23.65 46.29 -8.27
C ALA A 1169 -22.73 45.88 -9.43
N ILE A 1170 -21.52 46.46 -9.49
CA ILE A 1170 -20.49 46.08 -10.48
C ILE A 1170 -19.97 44.66 -10.18
N ARG A 1171 -19.61 44.38 -8.91
CA ARG A 1171 -19.17 43.03 -8.47
C ARG A 1171 -20.24 41.96 -8.75
N MET A 1172 -21.52 42.26 -8.52
CA MET A 1172 -22.65 41.38 -8.83
C MET A 1172 -22.83 41.14 -10.33
N ARG A 1173 -22.63 42.15 -11.19
CA ARG A 1173 -22.67 41.98 -12.65
C ARG A 1173 -21.52 41.11 -13.17
N ILE A 1174 -20.31 41.31 -12.65
CA ILE A 1174 -19.13 40.51 -12.98
C ILE A 1174 -19.31 39.05 -12.52
N LEU A 1175 -19.74 38.83 -11.27
CA LEU A 1175 -20.05 37.48 -10.76
C LEU A 1175 -21.18 36.79 -11.53
N LYS A 1176 -22.22 37.52 -11.95
CA LYS A 1176 -23.31 36.98 -12.77
C LYS A 1176 -22.85 36.65 -14.19
N PHE A 1177 -21.92 37.41 -14.75
CA PHE A 1177 -21.27 37.11 -16.03
C PHE A 1177 -20.45 35.81 -15.94
N PHE A 1178 -19.51 35.70 -14.99
CA PHE A 1178 -18.72 34.47 -14.81
C PHE A 1178 -19.57 33.24 -14.43
N ARG A 1179 -20.64 33.40 -13.64
CA ARG A 1179 -21.55 32.30 -13.31
C ARG A 1179 -22.38 31.84 -14.52
N ASN A 1180 -22.71 32.75 -15.45
CA ASN A 1180 -23.36 32.39 -16.72
C ASN A 1180 -22.36 31.78 -17.73
N LEU A 1181 -21.10 32.24 -17.73
CA LEU A 1181 -20.02 31.67 -18.54
C LEU A 1181 -19.74 30.22 -18.10
N LYS A 1182 -19.59 29.98 -16.79
CA LYS A 1182 -19.42 28.64 -16.20
C LYS A 1182 -20.60 27.69 -16.47
N LYS A 1183 -21.83 28.21 -16.63
CA LYS A 1183 -22.99 27.42 -17.06
C LYS A 1183 -23.00 27.09 -18.55
N ARG A 1184 -22.41 27.94 -19.40
CA ARG A 1184 -22.28 27.66 -20.85
C ARG A 1184 -21.14 26.71 -21.17
N LEU A 1185 -20.04 26.76 -20.41
CA LEU A 1185 -18.89 25.87 -20.56
C LEU A 1185 -19.14 24.45 -20.02
N LYS A 1186 -20.23 24.21 -19.28
CA LYS A 1186 -20.52 22.90 -18.65
C LYS A 1186 -21.52 22.02 -19.41
N GLY A 1187 -22.00 22.42 -20.59
CA GLY A 1187 -22.88 21.59 -21.42
C GLY A 1187 -24.22 21.17 -20.78
N GLU A 1188 -24.66 21.81 -19.69
CA GLU A 1188 -25.92 21.46 -19.01
C GLU A 1188 -27.15 21.87 -19.86
N GLU A 1189 -27.59 21.00 -20.78
CA GLU A 1189 -28.93 21.09 -21.36
C GLU A 1189 -29.99 20.78 -20.30
N ILE A 1190 -30.79 21.79 -19.95
CA ILE A 1190 -31.89 21.64 -19.01
C ILE A 1190 -33.13 21.16 -19.78
N HIS A 1191 -33.32 19.85 -19.87
CA HIS A 1191 -34.63 19.28 -20.14
C HIS A 1191 -35.56 19.48 -18.94
N ARG A 1192 -36.34 20.58 -18.96
CA ARG A 1192 -37.51 20.75 -18.08
C ARG A 1192 -38.77 20.27 -18.77
N TYR A 1193 -39.23 19.07 -18.42
CA TYR A 1193 -40.64 18.73 -18.54
C TYR A 1193 -41.41 19.45 -17.44
N ASP A 1194 -42.33 20.35 -17.82
CA ASP A 1194 -43.14 21.13 -16.91
C ASP A 1194 -44.55 20.53 -16.83
N TYR A 1195 -44.87 19.85 -15.73
CA TYR A 1195 -46.21 19.30 -15.48
C TYR A 1195 -46.65 19.55 -14.04
N THR A 1196 -47.18 20.74 -13.78
CA THR A 1196 -48.12 20.95 -12.67
C THR A 1196 -49.36 21.73 -13.09
N ARG A 1197 -50.50 21.04 -13.16
CA ARG A 1197 -51.81 21.71 -13.14
C ARG A 1197 -52.81 20.95 -12.28
N ARG A 1198 -53.01 21.45 -11.05
CA ARG A 1198 -54.06 20.96 -10.14
C ARG A 1198 -55.45 21.25 -10.73
N ARG A 1199 -56.34 20.26 -10.70
CA ARG A 1199 -57.79 20.47 -10.51
C ARG A 1199 -58.29 19.47 -9.47
N ARG A 1200 -59.08 19.95 -8.50
CA ARG A 1200 -59.95 19.12 -7.64
C ARG A 1200 -61.28 18.90 -8.37
N TRP A 1201 -61.92 17.74 -8.16
CA TRP A 1201 -63.29 17.53 -7.65
C TRP A 1201 -63.83 16.13 -8.04
N THR A 1202 -63.81 15.22 -7.04
CA THR A 1202 -64.80 14.18 -6.62
C THR A 1202 -65.62 13.27 -7.59
N PRO A 1203 -66.05 12.05 -7.13
CA PRO A 1203 -66.54 10.89 -7.93
C PRO A 1203 -68.09 10.91 -8.15
N PRO A 1204 -68.86 9.89 -8.67
CA PRO A 1204 -68.71 8.39 -8.72
C PRO A 1204 -69.15 7.74 -10.08
N PRO A 1205 -69.57 6.45 -10.25
CA PRO A 1205 -69.72 5.29 -9.33
C PRO A 1205 -69.18 3.91 -9.83
N ARG A 1206 -69.54 2.85 -9.09
CA ARG A 1206 -69.33 1.40 -9.36
C ARG A 1206 -69.96 0.91 -10.66
N GLU A 1207 -69.42 -0.16 -11.25
CA GLU A 1207 -70.02 -1.50 -11.46
C GLU A 1207 -69.18 -2.33 -12.46
N GLY A 1208 -69.09 -3.66 -12.26
CA GLY A 1208 -68.27 -4.59 -13.03
C GLY A 1208 -67.41 -5.46 -12.14
#